data_AF-H2AY12-F1
#
_entry.id   AF-H2AY12-F1
#
_cell.length_a   1.000
_cell.length_b   1.000
_cell.length_c   1.000
_cell.angle_alpha   90.00
_cell.angle_beta   90.00
_cell.angle_gamma   90.00
#
_symmetry.space_group_name_H-M   'P 1'
#
loop_
_entity.id
_entity.type
_entity.pdbx_description
1 polymer ?
#
loop_
_entity_poly.entity_id
_entity_poly.type
_entity_poly.pdbx_seq_one_letter_code
_entity_poly.pdbx_strand_id
1 'polypeptide(L)'
;MQFCEDLVDAFKTQKEDPVELLTTIGILSEQVNENCRRLEKRQFIITLLEELERNPVVVEKIGWDLCGELMTFLDPRNINVSQPLRSSPIIPHVMRCFNVVALHGNPKQVLLTACELLSNLTFEEEDKAARDAEKTKTEKDREDDAIADPNADLSEHVLEREPADFFIGIKMHILFELISTSMKRLSTLYPSKYLGVAVSAIESFITNNGSSIDDPNVLLRRVYNICRSYEPPELPEDALKNSKLSKEEIERLSEDETILQNKLLRRLCTFAAGECTKDVNVRAEPEYFAAITKTNSIENSKFYTDLIALQSRLFNLSLAFDIDIESEFTNCIKESKRIYHALPKESEVTNKEAKQVIGQAVFKLSYTYQVQKLAHEMDVQLDPAGVLALATFYYSEYKEPLIKELPIEDSIFLYLRFVTPYFFVPKNLKNKTVESSARFWLWVSLTQNSIDTLRKQLSQLQSFIVHTLLKTLLLRNCNEGNDRLRMMTFTLITRILCLLPEESAFEFIVDTLESFPFPHGKSYMLVIFKDLILNKCPFDHAVNELTSKLSNLTISNSKESRSFINLDNEKVLQVQKLAITAIENANATTAKQTDINLVSNYLGFFSSLLEHNKLKVKSIEDFKSKLKSIKLSDGDMEKLQKLSK
;
A
#
# COMPACT_ATOMS: atom_id res chain seq x y z
N MET A 1 -6.31 -3.00 48.89
CA MET A 1 -7.39 -2.17 49.47
C MET A 1 -6.86 -0.80 49.89
N GLN A 2 -5.69 -0.72 50.55
CA GLN A 2 -5.02 0.55 50.89
C GLN A 2 -4.91 1.54 49.70
N PHE A 3 -4.42 1.11 48.53
CA PHE A 3 -4.34 1.99 47.34
C PHE A 3 -5.68 2.58 46.88
N CYS A 4 -6.80 1.88 47.11
CA CYS A 4 -8.13 2.38 46.78
C CYS A 4 -8.61 3.41 47.83
N GLU A 5 -8.27 3.20 49.10
CA GLU A 5 -8.56 4.16 50.17
C GLU A 5 -7.73 5.44 50.01
N ASP A 6 -6.44 5.29 49.68
CA ASP A 6 -5.53 6.40 49.40
C ASP A 6 -6.00 7.22 48.19
N LEU A 7 -6.49 6.55 47.14
CA LEU A 7 -7.08 7.21 45.98
C LEU A 7 -8.32 8.04 46.35
N VAL A 8 -9.23 7.47 47.13
CA VAL A 8 -10.42 8.18 47.61
C VAL A 8 -10.05 9.36 48.51
N ASP A 9 -9.02 9.21 49.34
CA ASP A 9 -8.54 10.30 50.20
C ASP A 9 -7.89 11.43 49.37
N ALA A 10 -7.13 11.09 48.32
CA ALA A 10 -6.56 12.07 47.40
C ALA A 10 -7.66 12.91 46.72
N PHE A 11 -8.73 12.28 46.22
CA PHE A 11 -9.88 13.01 45.63
C PHE A 11 -10.62 13.90 46.63
N LYS A 12 -10.55 13.62 47.94
CA LYS A 12 -11.15 14.45 48.99
C LYS A 12 -10.26 15.62 49.39
N THR A 13 -8.95 15.38 49.52
CA THR A 13 -7.99 16.32 50.11
C THR A 13 -7.38 17.25 49.07
N GLN A 14 -7.11 16.75 47.86
CA GLN A 14 -6.38 17.46 46.80
C GLN A 14 -7.29 17.95 45.67
N LYS A 15 -8.62 17.97 45.87
CA LYS A 15 -9.61 18.36 44.84
C LYS A 15 -9.35 19.75 44.23
N GLU A 16 -8.82 20.66 45.04
CA GLU A 16 -8.52 22.05 44.66
C GLU A 16 -7.13 22.23 44.03
N ASP A 17 -6.25 21.22 44.12
CA ASP A 17 -4.95 21.17 43.44
C ASP A 17 -4.93 20.02 42.40
N PRO A 18 -5.32 20.31 41.15
CA PRO A 18 -5.35 19.32 40.07
C PRO A 18 -3.99 18.67 39.79
N VAL A 19 -2.89 19.38 40.02
CA VAL A 19 -1.54 18.89 39.69
C VAL A 19 -1.07 17.89 40.74
N GLU A 20 -1.29 18.20 42.02
CA GLU A 20 -0.97 17.29 43.12
C GLU A 20 -1.81 16.01 43.04
N LEU A 21 -3.11 16.16 42.74
CA LEU A 21 -4.02 15.04 42.56
C LEU A 21 -3.60 14.13 41.40
N LEU A 22 -3.28 14.71 40.25
CA LEU A 22 -2.82 13.95 39.09
C LEU A 22 -1.51 13.20 39.38
N THR A 23 -0.56 13.86 40.05
CA THR A 23 0.73 13.26 40.42
C THR A 23 0.52 12.06 41.34
N THR A 24 -0.40 12.20 42.31
CA THR A 24 -0.75 11.13 43.24
C THR A 24 -1.43 9.97 42.51
N ILE A 25 -2.35 10.26 41.59
CA ILE A 25 -2.98 9.22 40.74
C ILE A 25 -1.92 8.49 39.90
N GLY A 26 -0.97 9.21 39.30
CA GLY A 26 0.12 8.62 38.50
C GLY A 26 1.00 7.68 39.33
N ILE A 27 1.48 8.13 40.50
CA ILE A 27 2.29 7.31 41.41
C ILE A 27 1.53 6.06 41.86
N LEU A 28 0.26 6.21 42.25
CA LEU A 28 -0.58 5.07 42.63
C LEU A 28 -0.81 4.12 41.46
N SER A 29 -1.03 4.65 40.26
CA SER A 29 -1.26 3.85 39.04
C SER A 29 -0.03 3.03 38.66
N GLU A 30 1.16 3.63 38.71
CA GLU A 30 2.44 2.95 38.48
C GLU A 30 2.64 1.82 39.50
N GLN A 31 2.51 2.12 40.79
CA GLN A 31 2.66 1.12 41.86
C GLN A 31 1.66 -0.04 41.73
N VAL A 32 0.41 0.26 41.37
CA VAL A 32 -0.64 -0.76 41.16
C VAL A 32 -0.34 -1.59 39.92
N ASN A 33 0.13 -0.98 38.83
CA ASN A 33 0.48 -1.70 37.61
C ASN A 33 1.70 -2.61 37.80
N GLU A 34 2.68 -2.23 38.61
CA GLU A 34 3.87 -3.03 38.84
C GLU A 34 3.67 -4.15 39.87
N ASN A 35 2.96 -3.87 40.97
CA ASN A 35 3.02 -4.72 42.16
C ASN A 35 1.74 -5.50 42.48
N CYS A 36 0.59 -5.15 41.89
CA CYS A 36 -0.70 -5.75 42.24
C CYS A 36 -1.14 -6.86 41.26
N ARG A 37 -2.08 -7.72 41.69
CA ARG A 37 -2.70 -8.73 40.82
C ARG A 37 -3.81 -8.14 39.95
N ARG A 38 -4.23 -8.86 38.89
CA ARG A 38 -5.25 -8.36 37.94
C ARG A 38 -6.57 -7.96 38.61
N LEU A 39 -7.02 -8.71 39.62
CA LEU A 39 -8.24 -8.38 40.38
C LEU A 39 -8.09 -7.09 41.19
N GLU A 40 -6.92 -6.83 41.75
CA GLU A 40 -6.64 -5.61 42.50
C GLU A 40 -6.51 -4.40 41.57
N LYS A 41 -5.87 -4.57 40.40
CA LYS A 41 -5.84 -3.56 39.34
C LYS A 41 -7.25 -3.21 38.87
N ARG A 42 -8.11 -4.22 38.67
CA ARG A 42 -9.53 -4.01 38.37
C ARG A 42 -10.21 -3.18 39.45
N GLN A 43 -10.05 -3.53 40.72
CA GLN A 43 -10.67 -2.81 41.82
C GLN A 43 -10.20 -1.35 41.90
N PHE A 44 -8.91 -1.10 41.64
CA PHE A 44 -8.36 0.24 41.54
C PHE A 44 -9.02 1.05 40.42
N ILE A 45 -9.12 0.51 39.21
CA ILE A 45 -9.75 1.20 38.06
C ILE A 45 -11.24 1.45 38.32
N ILE A 46 -11.96 0.50 38.94
CA ILE A 46 -13.36 0.71 39.34
C ILE A 46 -13.47 1.87 40.33
N THR A 47 -12.59 1.91 41.33
CA THR A 47 -12.57 2.99 42.33
C THR A 47 -12.27 4.34 41.67
N LEU A 48 -11.28 4.37 40.76
CA LEU A 48 -10.96 5.56 39.97
C LEU A 48 -12.15 6.02 39.14
N LEU A 49 -12.82 5.10 38.43
CA LEU A 49 -14.01 5.40 37.64
C LEU A 49 -15.12 6.04 38.48
N GLU A 50 -15.42 5.48 39.65
CA GLU A 50 -16.42 6.03 40.55
C GLU A 50 -16.08 7.46 41.00
N GLU A 51 -14.80 7.72 41.34
CA GLU A 51 -14.36 9.06 41.76
C GLU A 51 -14.38 10.07 40.60
N LEU A 52 -14.06 9.66 39.37
CA LEU A 52 -14.20 10.50 38.18
C LEU A 52 -15.67 10.81 37.89
N GLU A 53 -16.58 9.82 37.97
CA GLU A 53 -18.03 10.00 37.77
C GLU A 53 -18.63 10.95 38.84
N ARG A 54 -18.14 10.89 40.09
CA ARG A 54 -18.59 11.76 41.19
C ARG A 54 -18.08 13.21 41.09
N ASN A 55 -16.97 13.45 40.41
CA ASN A 55 -16.28 14.73 40.42
C ASN A 55 -16.05 15.32 39.00
N PRO A 56 -17.10 15.61 38.21
CA PRO A 56 -16.96 16.07 36.82
C PRO A 56 -16.15 17.37 36.68
N VAL A 57 -16.23 18.28 37.65
CA VAL A 57 -15.45 19.54 37.67
C VAL A 57 -13.94 19.28 37.78
N VAL A 58 -13.55 18.21 38.48
CA VAL A 58 -12.15 17.80 38.58
C VAL A 58 -11.71 17.17 37.26
N VAL A 59 -12.55 16.29 36.69
CA VAL A 59 -12.30 15.65 35.38
C VAL A 59 -12.07 16.69 34.29
N GLU A 60 -12.79 17.81 34.31
CA GLU A 60 -12.57 18.93 33.38
C GLU A 60 -11.11 19.41 33.39
N LYS A 61 -10.49 19.48 34.58
CA LYS A 61 -9.13 20.00 34.78
C LYS A 61 -8.05 18.95 34.52
N ILE A 62 -8.24 17.70 34.96
CA ILE A 62 -7.20 16.64 34.94
C ILE A 62 -7.38 15.61 33.82
N GLY A 63 -8.55 15.54 33.19
CA GLY A 63 -8.93 14.40 32.33
C GLY A 63 -8.05 14.21 31.10
N TRP A 64 -7.48 15.28 30.56
CA TRP A 64 -6.61 15.21 29.39
C TRP A 64 -5.26 14.55 29.74
N ASP A 65 -4.63 14.93 30.85
CA ASP A 65 -3.39 14.29 31.33
C ASP A 65 -3.62 12.83 31.75
N LEU A 66 -4.80 12.53 32.30
CA LEU A 66 -5.14 11.18 32.75
C LEU A 66 -5.21 10.16 31.61
N CYS A 67 -5.38 10.59 30.36
CA CYS A 67 -5.45 9.69 29.21
C CYS A 67 -4.19 8.83 29.04
N GLY A 68 -3.00 9.42 29.25
CA GLY A 68 -1.73 8.69 29.17
C GLY A 68 -1.64 7.61 30.25
N GLU A 69 -1.96 7.96 31.49
CA GLU A 69 -1.97 7.04 32.64
C GLU A 69 -2.95 5.89 32.43
N LEU A 70 -4.17 6.16 31.94
CA LEU A 70 -5.16 5.12 31.65
C LEU A 70 -4.70 4.14 30.56
N MET A 71 -3.92 4.61 29.57
CA MET A 71 -3.36 3.73 28.53
C MET A 71 -2.35 2.73 29.07
N THR A 72 -1.65 3.05 30.17
CA THR A 72 -0.66 2.14 30.79
C THR A 72 -1.31 0.86 31.35
N PHE A 73 -2.61 0.90 31.66
CA PHE A 73 -3.35 -0.29 32.09
C PHE A 73 -3.68 -1.24 30.93
N LEU A 74 -3.65 -0.76 29.68
CA LEU A 74 -3.83 -1.57 28.46
C LEU A 74 -2.51 -2.21 28.04
N ASP A 75 -1.96 -3.04 28.93
CA ASP A 75 -0.64 -3.66 28.79
C ASP A 75 -0.75 -5.20 28.71
N PRO A 76 0.13 -5.87 27.94
CA PRO A 76 0.20 -7.34 27.86
C PRO A 76 0.30 -8.07 29.20
N ARG A 77 0.87 -7.44 30.24
CA ARG A 77 0.95 -7.98 31.61
C ARG A 77 -0.42 -8.01 32.29
N ASN A 78 -1.30 -7.09 31.93
CA ASN A 78 -2.59 -6.89 32.58
C ASN A 78 -3.73 -7.66 31.91
N ILE A 79 -3.60 -7.96 30.62
CA ILE A 79 -4.72 -8.45 29.80
C ILE A 79 -4.36 -9.78 29.13
N ASN A 80 -5.24 -10.76 29.26
CA ASN A 80 -5.17 -12.00 28.50
C ASN A 80 -5.80 -11.82 27.11
N VAL A 81 -4.96 -11.80 26.08
CA VAL A 81 -5.35 -11.60 24.66
C VAL A 81 -6.22 -12.75 24.10
N SER A 82 -6.07 -13.95 24.66
CA SER A 82 -6.76 -15.16 24.19
C SER A 82 -8.25 -15.18 24.57
N GLN A 83 -8.65 -14.30 25.49
CA GLN A 83 -10.01 -14.23 25.99
C GLN A 83 -10.86 -13.21 25.21
N PRO A 84 -12.19 -13.40 25.14
CA PRO A 84 -13.10 -12.39 24.62
C PRO A 84 -12.93 -11.03 25.32
N LEU A 85 -13.10 -9.92 24.58
CA LEU A 85 -12.97 -8.57 25.13
C LEU A 85 -13.88 -8.32 26.35
N ARG A 86 -15.08 -8.93 26.35
CA ARG A 86 -16.09 -8.78 27.40
C ARG A 86 -15.70 -9.48 28.70
N SER A 87 -14.88 -10.53 28.64
CA SER A 87 -14.42 -11.24 29.83
C SER A 87 -13.17 -10.60 30.44
N SER A 88 -12.55 -9.62 29.76
CA SER A 88 -11.44 -8.88 30.33
C SER A 88 -11.89 -8.11 31.57
N PRO A 89 -11.24 -8.30 32.73
CA PRO A 89 -11.57 -7.59 33.97
C PRO A 89 -11.17 -6.12 33.94
N ILE A 90 -10.36 -5.67 32.97
CA ILE A 90 -9.75 -4.33 32.96
C ILE A 90 -10.29 -3.49 31.81
N ILE A 91 -10.34 -4.03 30.59
CA ILE A 91 -10.68 -3.27 29.37
C ILE A 91 -12.01 -2.48 29.50
N PRO A 92 -13.14 -3.09 29.94
CA PRO A 92 -14.41 -2.36 30.01
C PRO A 92 -14.37 -1.17 30.96
N HIS A 93 -13.64 -1.27 32.06
CA HIS A 93 -13.53 -0.20 33.05
C HIS A 93 -12.62 0.93 32.56
N VAL A 94 -11.50 0.60 31.89
CA VAL A 94 -10.65 1.61 31.24
C VAL A 94 -11.43 2.36 30.16
N MET A 95 -12.17 1.66 29.29
CA MET A 95 -13.02 2.29 28.27
C MET A 95 -14.09 3.20 28.91
N ARG A 96 -14.66 2.82 30.05
CA ARG A 96 -15.59 3.68 30.79
C ARG A 96 -14.91 4.93 31.35
N CYS A 97 -13.69 4.83 31.88
CA CYS A 97 -12.92 6.01 32.30
C CYS A 97 -12.70 6.97 31.12
N PHE A 98 -12.31 6.43 29.95
CA PHE A 98 -12.19 7.23 28.73
C PHE A 98 -13.51 7.89 28.31
N ASN A 99 -14.65 7.20 28.46
CA ASN A 99 -15.96 7.81 28.20
C ASN A 99 -16.26 8.98 29.16
N VAL A 100 -15.93 8.84 30.45
CA VAL A 100 -16.10 9.92 31.44
C VAL A 100 -15.21 11.12 31.09
N VAL A 101 -13.95 10.88 30.71
CA VAL A 101 -13.04 11.92 30.23
C VAL A 101 -13.57 12.57 28.95
N ALA A 102 -14.07 11.78 28.00
CA ALA A 102 -14.64 12.29 26.75
C ALA A 102 -15.88 13.18 26.98
N LEU A 103 -16.67 12.91 28.03
CA LEU A 103 -17.90 13.64 28.37
C LEU A 103 -17.68 14.85 29.27
N HIS A 104 -16.71 14.81 30.18
CA HIS A 104 -16.53 15.83 31.23
C HIS A 104 -15.17 16.55 31.16
N GLY A 105 -14.17 15.97 30.50
CA GLY A 105 -12.86 16.60 30.30
C GLY A 105 -12.96 17.87 29.45
N ASN A 106 -11.96 18.75 29.59
CA ASN A 106 -11.82 19.93 28.73
C ASN A 106 -11.67 19.48 27.26
N PRO A 107 -12.64 19.76 26.37
CA PRO A 107 -12.68 19.16 25.04
C PRO A 107 -11.48 19.54 24.17
N LYS A 108 -10.95 20.76 24.36
CA LYS A 108 -9.78 21.24 23.61
C LYS A 108 -8.52 20.46 24.00
N GLN A 109 -8.22 20.36 25.30
CA GLN A 109 -7.01 19.68 25.75
C GLN A 109 -7.11 18.18 25.50
N VAL A 110 -8.27 17.57 25.79
CA VAL A 110 -8.51 16.15 25.53
C VAL A 110 -8.32 15.81 24.05
N LEU A 111 -8.82 16.64 23.12
CA LEU A 111 -8.61 16.43 21.69
C LEU A 111 -7.12 16.46 21.32
N LEU A 112 -6.38 17.47 21.79
CA LEU A 112 -4.96 17.60 21.47
C LEU A 112 -4.15 16.42 22.02
N THR A 113 -4.39 16.03 23.27
CA THR A 113 -3.72 14.87 23.88
C THR A 113 -4.10 13.57 23.18
N ALA A 114 -5.36 13.39 22.79
CA ALA A 114 -5.78 12.20 22.04
C ALA A 114 -5.08 12.11 20.67
N CYS A 115 -4.93 13.23 19.97
CA CYS A 115 -4.20 13.32 18.71
C CYS A 115 -2.69 13.03 18.89
N GLU A 116 -2.09 13.54 19.97
CA GLU A 116 -0.69 13.28 20.31
C GLU A 116 -0.45 11.80 20.62
N LEU A 117 -1.27 11.22 21.50
CA LEU A 117 -1.23 9.80 21.83
C LEU A 117 -1.43 8.90 20.60
N LEU A 118 -2.34 9.29 19.69
CA LEU A 118 -2.56 8.53 18.47
C LEU A 118 -1.36 8.60 17.52
N SER A 119 -0.74 9.77 17.38
CA SER A 119 0.43 9.96 16.50
C SER A 119 1.65 9.21 17.00
N ASN A 120 1.82 9.12 18.32
CA ASN A 120 2.93 8.44 18.98
C ASN A 120 2.70 6.93 19.14
N LEU A 121 1.49 6.42 18.91
CA LEU A 121 1.20 5.00 19.02
C LEU A 121 1.90 4.23 17.88
N THR A 122 2.80 3.31 18.22
CA THR A 122 3.53 2.51 17.23
C THR A 122 3.36 1.00 17.45
N PHE A 123 3.24 0.25 16.35
CA PHE A 123 3.20 -1.20 16.37
C PHE A 123 4.49 -1.81 16.91
N GLU A 124 5.65 -1.23 16.57
CA GLU A 124 6.97 -1.70 16.99
C GLU A 124 7.10 -1.69 18.54
N GLU A 125 6.51 -0.70 19.21
CA GLU A 125 6.49 -0.62 20.68
C GLU A 125 5.55 -1.66 21.31
N GLU A 126 4.36 -1.87 20.74
CA GLU A 126 3.41 -2.87 21.25
C GLU A 126 3.93 -4.31 21.05
N ASP A 127 4.56 -4.60 19.91
CA ASP A 127 5.21 -5.90 19.65
C ASP A 127 6.36 -6.14 20.63
N LYS A 128 7.18 -5.12 20.89
CA LYS A 128 8.24 -5.20 21.90
C LYS A 128 7.66 -5.45 23.30
N ALA A 129 6.64 -4.69 23.70
CA ALA A 129 5.99 -4.85 25.00
C ALA A 129 5.38 -6.25 25.18
N ALA A 130 4.73 -6.79 24.13
CA ALA A 130 4.17 -8.14 24.16
C ALA A 130 5.25 -9.22 24.35
N ARG A 131 6.36 -9.12 23.61
CA ARG A 131 7.49 -10.06 23.73
C ARG A 131 8.17 -9.99 25.09
N ASP A 132 8.33 -8.79 25.64
CA ASP A 132 8.98 -8.62 26.94
C ASP A 132 8.07 -9.09 28.10
N ALA A 133 6.75 -8.89 27.97
CA ALA A 133 5.78 -9.45 28.91
C ALA A 133 5.81 -10.99 28.91
N GLU A 134 5.90 -11.64 27.73
CA GLU A 134 5.97 -13.09 27.64
C GLU A 134 7.22 -13.67 28.33
N LYS A 135 8.38 -13.01 28.18
CA LYS A 135 9.63 -13.41 28.85
C LYS A 135 9.58 -13.25 30.37
N THR A 136 8.79 -12.29 30.87
CA THR A 136 8.72 -11.93 32.29
C THR A 136 7.54 -12.56 33.03
N LYS A 137 6.69 -13.35 32.34
CA LYS A 137 5.57 -14.08 32.96
C LYS A 137 6.04 -14.95 34.13
N THR A 138 5.55 -14.65 35.32
CA THR A 138 5.79 -15.42 36.54
C THR A 138 4.77 -16.56 36.70
N GLU A 139 5.03 -17.51 37.61
CA GLU A 139 4.06 -18.58 37.94
C GLU A 139 2.72 -18.01 38.43
N LYS A 140 2.73 -16.86 39.13
CA LYS A 140 1.53 -16.17 39.59
C LYS A 140 0.68 -15.61 38.44
N ASP A 141 1.30 -15.14 37.37
CA ASP A 141 0.59 -14.65 36.18
C ASP A 141 -0.10 -15.80 35.43
N ARG A 142 0.49 -17.00 35.48
CA ARG A 142 -0.09 -18.22 34.89
C ARG A 142 -1.27 -18.76 35.69
N GLU A 143 -1.26 -18.60 37.02
CA GLU A 143 -2.41 -18.90 37.87
C GLU A 143 -3.59 -17.95 37.60
N ASP A 144 -3.34 -16.64 37.46
CA ASP A 144 -4.36 -15.65 37.10
C ASP A 144 -4.95 -15.89 35.69
N ASP A 145 -4.16 -16.41 34.75
CA ASP A 145 -4.65 -16.85 33.43
C ASP A 145 -5.54 -18.12 33.51
N ALA A 146 -5.32 -18.98 34.51
CA ALA A 146 -6.06 -20.23 34.72
C ALA A 146 -7.37 -20.06 35.51
N ILE A 147 -7.54 -18.95 36.26
CA ILE A 147 -8.77 -18.60 37.01
C ILE A 147 -9.85 -17.98 36.08
N ALA A 148 -9.71 -18.14 34.76
CA ALA A 148 -10.76 -17.82 33.80
C ALA A 148 -12.07 -18.56 34.16
N ASP A 149 -13.18 -17.83 34.21
CA ASP A 149 -14.51 -18.26 34.67
C ASP A 149 -14.81 -19.74 34.36
N PRO A 150 -15.06 -20.60 35.36
CA PRO A 150 -15.42 -22.01 35.14
C PRO A 150 -16.75 -22.21 34.40
N ASN A 151 -17.54 -21.14 34.19
CA ASN A 151 -18.73 -21.13 33.33
C ASN A 151 -18.47 -20.57 31.92
N ALA A 152 -17.26 -20.10 31.61
CA ALA A 152 -16.91 -19.81 30.23
C ALA A 152 -16.79 -21.15 29.50
N ASP A 153 -17.67 -21.38 28.53
CA ASP A 153 -17.66 -22.58 27.70
C ASP A 153 -16.31 -22.67 26.96
N LEU A 154 -15.34 -23.36 27.57
CA LEU A 154 -13.96 -23.55 27.10
C LEU A 154 -13.88 -24.28 25.75
N SER A 155 -15.03 -24.72 25.20
CA SER A 155 -15.13 -25.35 23.89
C SER A 155 -15.28 -24.36 22.73
N GLU A 156 -15.65 -23.10 22.97
CA GLU A 156 -15.83 -22.09 21.92
C GLU A 156 -14.83 -20.92 22.05
N HIS A 157 -13.74 -21.05 21.28
CA HIS A 157 -12.90 -19.95 20.74
C HIS A 157 -11.75 -19.42 21.62
N VAL A 158 -10.66 -20.18 21.72
CA VAL A 158 -9.32 -19.56 21.84
C VAL A 158 -9.11 -18.71 20.59
N LEU A 159 -9.03 -17.40 20.77
CA LEU A 159 -8.82 -16.46 19.67
C LEU A 159 -7.31 -16.36 19.44
N GLU A 160 -6.82 -16.98 18.38
CA GLU A 160 -5.46 -16.73 17.89
C GLU A 160 -5.41 -15.29 17.36
N ARG A 161 -4.79 -14.40 18.14
CA ARG A 161 -4.57 -13.00 17.80
C ARG A 161 -3.12 -12.66 18.07
N GLU A 162 -2.49 -11.95 17.15
CA GLU A 162 -1.20 -11.35 17.43
C GLU A 162 -1.39 -10.29 18.55
N PRO A 163 -0.64 -10.39 19.66
CA PRO A 163 -0.81 -9.47 20.78
C PRO A 163 -0.63 -8.00 20.39
N ALA A 164 0.37 -7.69 19.54
CA ALA A 164 0.63 -6.34 19.08
C ALA A 164 -0.60 -5.74 18.36
N ASP A 165 -1.19 -6.50 17.43
CA ASP A 165 -2.41 -6.11 16.71
C ASP A 165 -3.61 -5.93 17.62
N PHE A 166 -3.73 -6.76 18.65
CA PHE A 166 -4.79 -6.63 19.65
C PHE A 166 -4.66 -5.32 20.44
N PHE A 167 -3.47 -5.01 20.98
CA PHE A 167 -3.27 -3.82 21.81
C PHE A 167 -3.34 -2.54 20.99
N ILE A 168 -2.68 -2.50 19.83
CA ILE A 168 -2.77 -1.34 18.93
C ILE A 168 -4.21 -1.11 18.48
N GLY A 169 -4.96 -2.18 18.18
CA GLY A 169 -6.36 -2.11 17.76
C GLY A 169 -7.28 -1.52 18.82
N ILE A 170 -7.11 -1.91 20.09
CA ILE A 170 -7.91 -1.37 21.21
C ILE A 170 -7.52 0.07 21.51
N LYS A 171 -6.21 0.37 21.64
CA LYS A 171 -5.72 1.73 21.93
C LYS A 171 -6.16 2.70 20.85
N MET A 172 -5.97 2.33 19.57
CA MET A 172 -6.48 3.07 18.42
C MET A 172 -7.99 3.27 18.52
N HIS A 173 -8.78 2.22 18.78
CA HIS A 173 -10.23 2.36 18.89
C HIS A 173 -10.63 3.41 19.93
N ILE A 174 -10.06 3.34 21.14
CA ILE A 174 -10.36 4.27 22.23
C ILE A 174 -10.01 5.70 21.83
N LEU A 175 -8.83 5.92 21.23
CA LEU A 175 -8.38 7.25 20.81
C LEU A 175 -9.26 7.83 19.70
N PHE A 176 -9.70 7.02 18.73
CA PHE A 176 -10.62 7.48 17.67
C PHE A 176 -11.99 7.92 18.23
N GLU A 177 -12.54 7.18 19.20
CA GLU A 177 -13.80 7.58 19.87
C GLU A 177 -13.62 8.84 20.72
N LEU A 178 -12.47 8.96 21.41
CA LEU A 178 -12.12 10.13 22.21
C LEU A 178 -11.98 11.39 21.34
N ILE A 179 -11.28 11.29 20.21
CA ILE A 179 -11.15 12.35 19.21
C ILE A 179 -12.53 12.76 18.69
N SER A 180 -13.34 11.79 18.25
CA SER A 180 -14.67 12.04 17.69
C SER A 180 -15.59 12.75 18.70
N THR A 181 -15.61 12.28 19.94
CA THR A 181 -16.45 12.86 21.00
C THR A 181 -15.96 14.26 21.41
N SER A 182 -14.64 14.45 21.52
CA SER A 182 -14.06 15.73 21.91
C SER A 182 -14.23 16.81 20.84
N MET A 183 -14.16 16.44 19.56
CA MET A 183 -14.45 17.36 18.44
C MET A 183 -15.89 17.86 18.50
N LYS A 184 -16.88 16.98 18.71
CA LYS A 184 -18.30 17.36 18.79
C LYS A 184 -18.60 18.33 19.94
N ARG A 185 -17.89 18.20 21.06
CA ARG A 185 -18.06 19.05 22.25
C ARG A 185 -17.29 20.37 22.19
N LEU A 186 -16.43 20.55 21.19
CA LEU A 186 -15.62 21.75 21.08
C LEU A 186 -16.51 22.97 20.82
N SER A 187 -16.12 24.12 21.35
CA SER A 187 -16.75 25.42 21.05
C SER A 187 -15.66 26.36 20.56
N THR A 188 -15.66 26.70 19.27
CA THR A 188 -14.59 27.46 18.63
C THR A 188 -15.06 28.19 17.37
N LEU A 189 -14.41 29.31 17.06
CA LEU A 189 -14.58 30.02 15.78
C LEU A 189 -13.76 29.40 14.64
N TYR A 190 -12.77 28.56 14.96
CA TYR A 190 -11.81 28.00 14.00
C TYR A 190 -11.81 26.46 14.07
N PRO A 191 -12.92 25.78 13.76
CA PRO A 191 -13.01 24.32 13.80
C PRO A 191 -12.01 23.63 12.86
N SER A 192 -11.71 24.22 11.69
CA SER A 192 -10.76 23.65 10.72
C SER A 192 -9.36 23.44 11.30
N LYS A 193 -8.91 24.32 12.20
CA LYS A 193 -7.61 24.17 12.88
C LYS A 193 -7.53 22.88 13.68
N TYR A 194 -8.59 22.55 14.42
CA TYR A 194 -8.64 21.37 15.28
C TYR A 194 -8.87 20.10 14.47
N LEU A 195 -9.75 20.16 13.46
CA LEU A 195 -9.92 19.09 12.50
C LEU A 195 -8.60 18.79 11.77
N GLY A 196 -7.84 19.82 11.39
CA GLY A 196 -6.53 19.67 10.75
C GLY A 196 -5.54 18.91 11.64
N VAL A 197 -5.47 19.22 12.93
CA VAL A 197 -4.65 18.47 13.89
C VAL A 197 -5.10 17.00 13.98
N ALA A 198 -6.40 16.74 14.03
CA ALA A 198 -6.93 15.37 14.06
C ALA A 198 -6.61 14.60 12.77
N VAL A 199 -6.81 15.22 11.60
CA VAL A 199 -6.47 14.63 10.29
C VAL A 199 -4.98 14.31 10.24
N SER A 200 -4.10 15.24 10.61
CA SER A 200 -2.64 15.00 10.61
C SER A 200 -2.23 13.87 11.56
N ALA A 201 -2.85 13.78 12.74
CA ALA A 201 -2.58 12.69 13.68
C ALA A 201 -3.00 11.32 13.11
N ILE A 202 -4.18 11.25 12.49
CA ILE A 202 -4.69 10.05 11.84
C ILE A 202 -3.80 9.64 10.65
N GLU A 203 -3.44 10.59 9.79
CA GLU A 203 -2.53 10.36 8.66
C GLU A 203 -1.18 9.82 9.16
N SER A 204 -0.58 10.47 10.16
CA SER A 204 0.69 10.04 10.76
C SER A 204 0.63 8.62 11.31
N PHE A 205 -0.43 8.31 12.08
CA PHE A 205 -0.65 6.98 12.63
C PHE A 205 -0.76 5.91 11.52
N ILE A 206 -1.54 6.16 10.46
CA ILE A 206 -1.73 5.21 9.35
C ILE A 206 -0.43 5.04 8.55
N THR A 207 0.30 6.11 8.27
CA THR A 207 1.58 6.00 7.55
C THR A 207 2.59 5.15 8.32
N ASN A 208 2.69 5.35 9.65
CA ASN A 208 3.64 4.65 10.51
C ASN A 208 3.26 3.18 10.77
N ASN A 209 1.96 2.88 10.90
CA ASN A 209 1.50 1.58 11.39
C ASN A 209 0.75 0.73 10.34
N GLY A 210 0.23 1.34 9.27
CA GLY A 210 -0.71 0.67 8.37
C GLY A 210 -0.16 -0.56 7.64
N SER A 211 1.17 -0.68 7.52
CA SER A 211 1.81 -1.87 6.93
C SER A 211 2.02 -3.02 7.90
N SER A 212 1.94 -2.75 9.20
CA SER A 212 2.15 -3.73 10.26
C SER A 212 0.85 -4.29 10.80
N ILE A 213 -0.28 -3.63 10.56
CA ILE A 213 -1.60 -4.07 10.99
C ILE A 213 -2.15 -5.11 9.99
N ASP A 214 -2.51 -6.30 10.48
CA ASP A 214 -2.94 -7.40 9.60
C ASP A 214 -4.28 -7.13 8.90
N ASP A 215 -5.25 -6.52 9.60
CA ASP A 215 -6.59 -6.23 9.06
C ASP A 215 -6.79 -4.74 8.73
N PRO A 216 -6.58 -4.32 7.47
CA PRO A 216 -6.80 -2.94 7.04
C PRO A 216 -8.26 -2.49 7.13
N ASN A 217 -9.22 -3.43 7.25
CA ASN A 217 -10.64 -3.08 7.42
C ASN A 217 -10.88 -2.31 8.72
N VAL A 218 -10.08 -2.56 9.76
CA VAL A 218 -10.19 -1.86 11.04
C VAL A 218 -9.86 -0.38 10.85
N LEU A 219 -8.73 -0.08 10.21
CA LEU A 219 -8.31 1.30 9.90
C LEU A 219 -9.34 2.01 9.02
N LEU A 220 -9.71 1.38 7.90
CA LEU A 220 -10.63 1.96 6.93
C LEU A 220 -11.98 2.29 7.56
N ARG A 221 -12.51 1.40 8.41
CA ARG A 221 -13.78 1.61 9.14
C ARG A 221 -13.70 2.78 10.12
N ARG A 222 -12.57 2.95 10.80
CA ARG A 222 -12.39 4.05 11.77
C ARG A 222 -12.33 5.40 11.08
N VAL A 223 -11.57 5.51 9.99
CA VAL A 223 -11.52 6.75 9.20
C VAL A 223 -12.86 7.04 8.55
N TYR A 224 -13.53 6.02 7.98
CA TYR A 224 -14.87 6.16 7.43
C TYR A 224 -15.87 6.71 8.45
N ASN A 225 -15.86 6.18 9.68
CA ASN A 225 -16.75 6.65 10.74
C ASN A 225 -16.49 8.09 11.14
N ILE A 226 -15.21 8.53 11.22
CA ILE A 226 -14.86 9.93 11.47
C ILE A 226 -15.40 10.82 10.36
N CYS A 227 -15.08 10.51 9.10
CA CYS A 227 -15.51 11.34 7.98
C CYS A 227 -17.05 11.43 7.88
N ARG A 228 -17.76 10.31 8.08
CA ARG A 228 -19.22 10.26 7.99
C ARG A 228 -19.92 10.94 9.18
N SER A 229 -19.37 10.83 10.38
CA SER A 229 -20.03 11.26 11.63
C SER A 229 -19.55 12.62 12.11
N TYR A 230 -18.67 13.28 11.34
CA TYR A 230 -18.19 14.61 11.65
C TYR A 230 -19.34 15.61 11.59
N GLU A 231 -19.51 16.32 12.69
CA GLU A 231 -20.45 17.42 12.83
C GLU A 231 -19.63 18.66 13.21
N PRO A 232 -19.76 19.79 12.49
CA PRO A 232 -19.07 21.02 12.83
C PRO A 232 -19.37 21.43 14.28
N PRO A 233 -18.35 21.81 15.06
CA PRO A 233 -18.51 22.33 16.41
C PRO A 233 -19.45 23.55 16.47
N GLU A 234 -20.17 23.71 17.58
CA GLU A 234 -21.02 24.89 17.79
C GLU A 234 -20.20 26.17 17.97
N LEU A 235 -20.74 27.29 17.50
CA LEU A 235 -20.13 28.60 17.66
C LEU A 235 -20.22 29.06 19.12
N PRO A 236 -19.13 29.59 19.72
CA PRO A 236 -19.17 30.05 21.10
C PRO A 236 -20.17 31.19 21.31
N GLU A 237 -21.10 31.04 22.26
CA GLU A 237 -22.07 32.09 22.61
C GLU A 237 -21.38 33.40 23.05
N ASP A 238 -20.25 33.29 23.76
CA ASP A 238 -19.49 34.44 24.22
C ASP A 238 -18.84 35.21 23.07
N ALA A 239 -18.43 34.51 22.01
CA ALA A 239 -17.94 35.15 20.80
C ALA A 239 -19.08 35.84 20.04
N LEU A 240 -20.29 35.27 20.03
CA LEU A 240 -21.46 35.88 19.40
C LEU A 240 -21.96 37.13 20.14
N LYS A 241 -21.79 37.19 21.49
CA LYS A 241 -22.26 38.30 22.34
C LYS A 241 -21.20 39.38 22.59
N ASN A 242 -19.92 39.01 22.68
CA ASN A 242 -18.83 39.90 23.10
C ASN A 242 -17.78 40.19 22.01
N SER A 243 -17.88 39.61 20.80
CA SER A 243 -16.90 39.88 19.75
C SER A 243 -17.05 41.30 19.19
N LYS A 244 -15.90 41.90 18.84
CA LYS A 244 -15.81 43.12 18.02
C LYS A 244 -16.18 42.87 16.54
N LEU A 245 -16.59 41.64 16.20
CA LEU A 245 -16.88 41.22 14.83
C LEU A 245 -18.32 41.57 14.48
N SER A 246 -18.49 42.15 13.31
CA SER A 246 -19.81 42.36 12.72
C SER A 246 -20.46 41.01 12.35
N LYS A 247 -21.79 40.99 12.23
CA LYS A 247 -22.52 39.78 11.80
C LYS A 247 -22.04 39.28 10.43
N GLU A 248 -21.75 40.19 9.51
CA GLU A 248 -21.23 39.86 8.17
C GLU A 248 -19.84 39.20 8.22
N GLU A 249 -18.98 39.61 9.14
CA GLU A 249 -17.65 39.00 9.31
C GLU A 249 -17.75 37.58 9.90
N ILE A 250 -18.71 37.34 10.79
CA ILE A 250 -18.97 36.01 11.37
C ILE A 250 -19.52 35.05 10.30
N GLU A 251 -20.44 35.53 9.45
CA GLU A 251 -20.97 34.74 8.33
C GLU A 251 -19.87 34.36 7.34
N ARG A 252 -19.03 35.32 6.91
CA ARG A 252 -17.88 35.03 6.02
C ARG A 252 -16.90 34.05 6.63
N LEU A 253 -16.55 34.23 7.92
CA LEU A 253 -15.66 33.30 8.61
C LEU A 253 -16.26 31.89 8.65
N SER A 254 -17.57 31.77 8.90
CA SER A 254 -18.26 30.48 8.93
C SER A 254 -18.24 29.79 7.55
N GLU A 255 -18.39 30.56 6.47
CA GLU A 255 -18.28 30.05 5.10
C GLU A 255 -16.86 29.56 4.80
N ASP A 256 -15.84 30.37 5.10
CA ASP A 256 -14.43 30.03 4.89
C ASP A 256 -14.04 28.77 5.70
N GLU A 257 -14.48 28.68 6.96
CA GLU A 257 -14.25 27.51 7.81
C GLU A 257 -14.96 26.27 7.30
N THR A 258 -16.16 26.40 6.72
CA THR A 258 -16.88 25.28 6.11
C THR A 258 -16.11 24.75 4.89
N ILE A 259 -15.56 25.64 4.06
CA ILE A 259 -14.75 25.27 2.91
C ILE A 259 -13.48 24.53 3.37
N LEU A 260 -12.78 25.03 4.37
CA LEU A 260 -11.57 24.40 4.90
C LEU A 260 -11.85 23.04 5.54
N GLN A 261 -12.91 22.91 6.33
CA GLN A 261 -13.33 21.63 6.91
C GLN A 261 -13.64 20.60 5.82
N ASN A 262 -14.38 21.00 4.78
CA ASN A 262 -14.67 20.13 3.65
C ASN A 262 -13.40 19.70 2.91
N LYS A 263 -12.43 20.60 2.69
CA LYS A 263 -11.14 20.24 2.10
C LYS A 263 -10.40 19.19 2.93
N LEU A 264 -10.36 19.34 4.25
CA LEU A 264 -9.72 18.41 5.17
C LEU A 264 -10.39 17.02 5.17
N LEU A 265 -11.73 16.97 5.23
CA LEU A 265 -12.47 15.70 5.18
C LEU A 265 -12.33 14.99 3.83
N ARG A 266 -12.38 15.74 2.72
CA ARG A 266 -12.15 15.21 1.38
C ARG A 266 -10.75 14.61 1.25
N ARG A 267 -9.74 15.34 1.73
CA ARG A 267 -8.35 14.83 1.78
C ARG A 267 -8.27 13.54 2.59
N LEU A 268 -8.75 13.54 3.83
CA LEU A 268 -8.72 12.35 4.70
C LEU A 268 -9.44 11.15 4.06
N CYS A 269 -10.59 11.39 3.41
CA CYS A 269 -11.34 10.37 2.68
C CYS A 269 -10.52 9.77 1.52
N THR A 270 -9.88 10.61 0.71
CA THR A 270 -9.00 10.15 -0.38
C THR A 270 -7.76 9.44 0.16
N PHE A 271 -7.09 10.00 1.16
CA PHE A 271 -5.93 9.39 1.81
C PHE A 271 -6.24 7.99 2.32
N ALA A 272 -7.39 7.80 2.98
CA ALA A 272 -7.81 6.49 3.47
C ALA A 272 -8.03 5.48 2.34
N ALA A 273 -8.52 5.90 1.18
CA ALA A 273 -8.72 5.01 0.02
C ALA A 273 -7.40 4.47 -0.55
N GLY A 274 -6.30 5.22 -0.43
CA GLY A 274 -4.98 4.81 -0.90
C GLY A 274 -4.14 4.12 0.17
N GLU A 275 -4.03 4.74 1.35
CA GLU A 275 -3.05 4.37 2.38
C GLU A 275 -3.54 3.29 3.34
N CYS A 276 -4.83 3.27 3.71
CA CYS A 276 -5.34 2.20 4.59
C CYS A 276 -5.29 0.83 3.92
N THR A 277 -5.28 0.76 2.58
CA THR A 277 -5.23 -0.49 1.83
C THR A 277 -3.87 -0.75 1.17
N LYS A 278 -2.83 0.02 1.53
CA LYS A 278 -1.54 0.03 0.82
C LYS A 278 -0.88 -1.35 0.65
N ASP A 279 -1.06 -2.27 1.59
CA ASP A 279 -0.44 -3.61 1.52
C ASP A 279 -1.34 -4.71 0.94
N VAL A 280 -2.57 -4.36 0.58
CA VAL A 280 -3.52 -5.25 -0.11
C VAL A 280 -3.45 -5.04 -1.62
N ASN A 281 -3.61 -6.12 -2.38
CA ASN A 281 -3.79 -6.03 -3.82
C ASN A 281 -5.26 -5.76 -4.15
N VAL A 282 -5.56 -4.62 -4.77
CA VAL A 282 -6.92 -4.27 -5.22
C VAL A 282 -7.38 -5.30 -6.25
N ARG A 283 -8.62 -5.80 -6.08
CA ARG A 283 -9.17 -6.86 -6.96
C ARG A 283 -9.53 -6.39 -8.36
N ALA A 284 -9.67 -5.08 -8.59
CA ALA A 284 -10.01 -4.52 -9.89
C ALA A 284 -9.08 -4.97 -11.03
N GLU A 285 -7.76 -5.01 -10.83
CA GLU A 285 -6.80 -5.48 -11.84
C GLU A 285 -7.01 -6.97 -12.18
N PRO A 286 -7.00 -7.92 -11.21
CA PRO A 286 -7.35 -9.31 -11.47
C PRO A 286 -8.74 -9.54 -12.08
N GLU A 287 -9.76 -8.79 -11.64
CA GLU A 287 -11.12 -8.88 -12.17
C GLU A 287 -11.19 -8.43 -13.62
N TYR A 288 -10.55 -7.31 -13.94
CA TYR A 288 -10.44 -6.81 -15.30
C TYR A 288 -9.71 -7.81 -16.19
N PHE A 289 -8.58 -8.33 -15.72
CA PHE A 289 -7.81 -9.34 -16.45
C PHE A 289 -8.63 -10.60 -16.71
N ALA A 290 -9.37 -11.11 -15.71
CA ALA A 290 -10.24 -12.27 -15.89
C ALA A 290 -11.36 -12.00 -16.91
N ALA A 291 -11.94 -10.80 -16.90
CA ALA A 291 -12.97 -10.40 -17.86
C ALA A 291 -12.44 -10.39 -19.30
N ILE A 292 -11.24 -9.83 -19.54
CA ILE A 292 -10.63 -9.81 -20.88
C ILE A 292 -10.16 -11.19 -21.35
N THR A 293 -9.73 -12.07 -20.44
CA THR A 293 -9.29 -13.44 -20.78
C THR A 293 -10.43 -14.47 -20.78
N LYS A 294 -11.67 -14.05 -20.51
CA LYS A 294 -12.85 -14.93 -20.38
C LYS A 294 -12.61 -16.11 -19.43
N THR A 295 -11.84 -15.87 -18.37
CA THR A 295 -11.56 -16.88 -17.34
C THR A 295 -12.62 -16.77 -16.25
N ASN A 296 -12.90 -17.87 -15.54
CA ASN A 296 -13.91 -17.89 -14.47
C ASN A 296 -13.68 -16.75 -13.45
N SER A 297 -14.80 -16.21 -12.95
CA SER A 297 -14.83 -15.18 -11.93
C SER A 297 -14.03 -15.59 -10.71
N ILE A 298 -13.39 -14.61 -10.09
CA ILE A 298 -12.56 -14.81 -8.90
C ILE A 298 -13.49 -15.02 -7.70
N GLU A 299 -13.40 -16.18 -7.05
CA GLU A 299 -14.05 -16.38 -5.75
C GLU A 299 -13.37 -15.48 -4.70
N ASN A 300 -14.19 -14.64 -4.06
CA ASN A 300 -13.71 -13.76 -3.02
C ASN A 300 -13.74 -14.48 -1.68
N SER A 301 -12.62 -14.43 -0.94
CA SER A 301 -12.64 -14.82 0.47
C SER A 301 -13.50 -13.84 1.27
N LYS A 302 -13.89 -14.24 2.48
CA LYS A 302 -14.63 -13.37 3.41
C LYS A 302 -13.92 -12.02 3.63
N PHE A 303 -12.60 -12.05 3.83
CA PHE A 303 -11.77 -10.85 3.95
C PHE A 303 -11.95 -9.86 2.79
N TYR A 304 -11.86 -10.33 1.53
CA TYR A 304 -12.03 -9.46 0.37
C TYR A 304 -13.46 -8.98 0.21
N THR A 305 -14.44 -9.80 0.59
CA THR A 305 -15.86 -9.40 0.56
C THR A 305 -16.12 -8.24 1.51
N ASP A 306 -15.61 -8.32 2.74
CA ASP A 306 -15.73 -7.27 3.75
C ASP A 306 -14.98 -5.99 3.33
N LEU A 307 -13.78 -6.15 2.74
CA LEU A 307 -12.99 -5.04 2.23
C LEU A 307 -13.68 -4.31 1.07
N ILE A 308 -14.18 -5.04 0.08
CA ILE A 308 -14.90 -4.44 -1.07
C ILE A 308 -16.15 -3.71 -0.56
N ALA A 309 -16.88 -4.28 0.40
CA ALA A 309 -18.05 -3.62 0.98
C ALA A 309 -17.69 -2.30 1.71
N LEU A 310 -16.56 -2.25 2.43
CA LEU A 310 -16.09 -1.01 3.05
C LEU A 310 -15.55 -0.01 2.02
N GLN A 311 -14.83 -0.46 1.00
CA GLN A 311 -14.37 0.40 -0.10
C GLN A 311 -15.55 1.01 -0.88
N SER A 312 -16.62 0.25 -1.15
CA SER A 312 -17.85 0.78 -1.76
C SER A 312 -18.51 1.84 -0.86
N ARG A 313 -18.55 1.65 0.46
CA ARG A 313 -19.03 2.69 1.38
C ARG A 313 -18.17 3.95 1.36
N LEU A 314 -16.86 3.81 1.29
CA LEU A 314 -15.93 4.95 1.19
C LEU A 314 -16.06 5.66 -0.17
N PHE A 315 -16.21 4.92 -1.25
CA PHE A 315 -16.47 5.45 -2.60
C PHE A 315 -17.79 6.24 -2.64
N ASN A 316 -18.86 5.72 -2.05
CA ASN A 316 -20.11 6.46 -1.92
C ASN A 316 -19.96 7.72 -1.04
N LEU A 317 -19.11 7.66 -0.01
CA LEU A 317 -18.81 8.84 0.82
C LEU A 317 -18.01 9.90 0.03
N SER A 318 -17.07 9.50 -0.83
CA SER A 318 -16.35 10.46 -1.67
C SER A 318 -17.28 11.19 -2.63
N LEU A 319 -18.28 10.48 -3.18
CA LEU A 319 -19.33 11.10 -3.99
C LEU A 319 -20.22 12.04 -3.16
N ALA A 320 -20.56 11.66 -1.92
CA ALA A 320 -21.33 12.51 -1.00
C ALA A 320 -20.57 13.79 -0.56
N PHE A 321 -19.23 13.76 -0.63
CA PHE A 321 -18.41 14.96 -0.45
C PHE A 321 -18.24 15.80 -1.71
N ASP A 322 -18.96 15.50 -2.80
CA ASP A 322 -18.84 16.17 -4.11
C ASP A 322 -17.43 16.10 -4.69
N ILE A 323 -16.72 14.97 -4.48
CA ILE A 323 -15.45 14.71 -5.16
C ILE A 323 -15.76 14.23 -6.58
N ASP A 324 -15.45 15.05 -7.57
CA ASP A 324 -15.47 14.65 -8.98
C ASP A 324 -14.25 13.77 -9.29
N ILE A 325 -14.42 12.46 -9.11
CA ILE A 325 -13.36 11.46 -9.28
C ILE A 325 -12.80 11.50 -10.72
N GLU A 326 -13.63 11.77 -11.73
CA GLU A 326 -13.19 11.81 -13.13
C GLU A 326 -12.30 13.03 -13.41
N SER A 327 -12.72 14.21 -12.94
CA SER A 327 -11.94 15.44 -13.07
C SER A 327 -10.61 15.33 -12.31
N GLU A 328 -10.64 14.84 -11.07
CA GLU A 328 -9.44 14.71 -10.24
C GLU A 328 -8.47 13.64 -10.78
N PHE A 329 -8.99 12.53 -11.28
CA PHE A 329 -8.16 11.52 -11.95
C PHE A 329 -7.53 12.07 -13.24
N THR A 330 -8.30 12.85 -14.02
CA THR A 330 -7.79 13.55 -15.20
C THR A 330 -6.69 14.56 -14.84
N ASN A 331 -6.81 15.25 -13.71
CA ASN A 331 -5.77 16.14 -13.20
C ASN A 331 -4.52 15.36 -12.80
N CYS A 332 -4.67 14.19 -12.17
CA CYS A 332 -3.56 13.29 -11.85
C CYS A 332 -2.81 12.84 -13.12
N ILE A 333 -3.55 12.53 -14.20
CA ILE A 333 -2.94 12.18 -15.50
C ILE A 333 -2.18 13.37 -16.08
N LYS A 334 -2.79 14.56 -16.12
CA LYS A 334 -2.14 15.78 -16.64
C LYS A 334 -0.86 16.12 -15.88
N GLU A 335 -0.88 16.00 -14.56
CA GLU A 335 0.29 16.22 -13.71
C GLU A 335 1.38 15.16 -13.98
N SER A 336 1.01 13.88 -14.12
CA SER A 336 1.94 12.81 -14.52
C SER A 336 2.63 13.12 -15.84
N LYS A 337 1.86 13.61 -16.82
CA LYS A 337 2.35 14.01 -18.14
C LYS A 337 3.33 15.19 -18.07
N ARG A 338 3.05 16.20 -17.25
CA ARG A 338 3.93 17.36 -17.03
C ARG A 338 5.29 16.94 -16.45
N ILE A 339 5.29 15.99 -15.52
CA ILE A 339 6.52 15.46 -14.91
C ILE A 339 7.46 14.93 -16.01
N TYR A 340 6.97 14.03 -16.86
CA TYR A 340 7.81 13.35 -17.86
C TYR A 340 8.04 14.14 -19.16
N HIS A 341 7.18 15.11 -19.52
CA HIS A 341 7.44 16.00 -20.65
C HIS A 341 8.58 17.00 -20.42
N ALA A 342 9.05 17.17 -19.17
CA ALA A 342 10.24 17.97 -18.89
C ALA A 342 11.54 17.32 -19.41
N LEU A 343 11.49 16.07 -19.89
CA LEU A 343 12.65 15.35 -20.40
C LEU A 343 13.01 15.77 -21.84
N PRO A 344 14.31 15.80 -22.18
CA PRO A 344 14.77 16.20 -23.51
C PRO A 344 14.28 15.23 -24.58
N LYS A 345 14.09 15.72 -25.80
CA LYS A 345 13.69 14.86 -26.93
C LYS A 345 14.82 13.93 -27.32
N GLU A 346 14.49 12.75 -27.86
CA GLU A 346 15.50 11.77 -28.25
C GLU A 346 16.47 12.30 -29.32
N SER A 347 16.02 13.25 -30.16
CA SER A 347 16.85 13.99 -31.12
C SER A 347 17.91 14.90 -30.49
N GLU A 348 17.76 15.27 -29.21
CA GLU A 348 18.66 16.16 -28.47
C GLU A 348 19.71 15.37 -27.66
N VAL A 349 19.59 14.04 -27.60
CA VAL A 349 20.50 13.16 -26.85
C VAL A 349 21.65 12.72 -27.76
N THR A 350 22.84 13.23 -27.49
CA THR A 350 24.00 13.09 -28.39
C THR A 350 24.68 11.73 -28.32
N ASN A 351 24.69 11.04 -27.16
CA ASN A 351 25.47 9.81 -26.92
C ASN A 351 24.70 8.71 -26.15
N LYS A 352 25.12 7.43 -26.30
CA LYS A 352 24.56 6.26 -25.56
C LYS A 352 24.69 6.40 -24.04
N GLU A 353 25.79 6.95 -23.54
CA GLU A 353 26.00 7.22 -22.12
C GLU A 353 25.00 8.26 -21.59
N ALA A 354 24.74 9.32 -22.35
CA ALA A 354 23.73 10.31 -22.01
C ALA A 354 22.33 9.68 -21.95
N LYS A 355 22.01 8.74 -22.85
CA LYS A 355 20.77 7.97 -22.82
C LYS A 355 20.62 7.13 -21.54
N GLN A 356 21.70 6.52 -21.05
CA GLN A 356 21.70 5.79 -19.78
C GLN A 356 21.52 6.71 -18.57
N VAL A 357 22.20 7.86 -18.54
CA VAL A 357 22.05 8.88 -17.49
C VAL A 357 20.62 9.42 -17.45
N ILE A 358 20.02 9.69 -18.61
CA ILE A 358 18.62 10.10 -18.71
C ILE A 358 17.69 8.99 -18.20
N GLY A 359 17.93 7.73 -18.56
CA GLY A 359 17.17 6.60 -18.02
C GLY A 359 17.20 6.54 -16.48
N GLN A 360 18.34 6.81 -15.85
CA GLN A 360 18.42 6.93 -14.39
C GLN A 360 17.70 8.17 -13.85
N ALA A 361 17.69 9.28 -14.60
CA ALA A 361 16.94 10.47 -14.25
C ALA A 361 15.42 10.23 -14.28
N VAL A 362 14.91 9.43 -15.23
CA VAL A 362 13.49 9.04 -15.31
C VAL A 362 13.03 8.36 -14.01
N PHE A 363 13.85 7.48 -13.42
CA PHE A 363 13.55 6.85 -12.12
C PHE A 363 13.43 7.89 -10.99
N LYS A 364 14.31 8.89 -10.95
CA LYS A 364 14.36 9.89 -9.87
C LYS A 364 13.32 11.00 -10.02
N LEU A 365 12.80 11.22 -11.22
CA LEU A 365 12.00 12.38 -11.59
C LEU A 365 10.76 12.55 -10.69
N SER A 366 10.00 11.47 -10.51
CA SER A 366 8.76 11.49 -9.74
C SER A 366 9.00 11.65 -8.24
N TYR A 367 10.07 11.04 -7.72
CA TYR A 367 10.48 11.24 -6.33
C TYR A 367 10.87 12.71 -6.08
N THR A 368 11.72 13.28 -6.93
CA THR A 368 12.14 14.69 -6.84
C THR A 368 10.95 15.63 -6.92
N TYR A 369 10.02 15.37 -7.85
CA TYR A 369 8.80 16.15 -7.99
C TYR A 369 7.95 16.10 -6.71
N GLN A 370 7.76 14.92 -6.11
CA GLN A 370 6.98 14.76 -4.89
C GLN A 370 7.61 15.51 -3.71
N VAL A 371 8.93 15.45 -3.54
CA VAL A 371 9.65 16.21 -2.51
C VAL A 371 9.51 17.71 -2.73
N GLN A 372 9.64 18.19 -3.98
CA GLN A 372 9.44 19.60 -4.31
C GLN A 372 8.01 20.05 -4.05
N LYS A 373 7.02 19.23 -4.42
CA LYS A 373 5.60 19.52 -4.19
C LYS A 373 5.32 19.67 -2.69
N LEU A 374 5.74 18.71 -1.87
CA LEU A 374 5.58 18.75 -0.42
C LEU A 374 6.24 19.98 0.23
N ALA A 375 7.37 20.46 -0.32
CA ALA A 375 8.06 21.64 0.20
C ALA A 375 7.38 22.98 -0.15
N HIS A 376 6.56 23.03 -1.21
CA HIS A 376 5.94 24.27 -1.72
C HIS A 376 4.40 24.26 -1.65
N GLU A 377 3.79 23.20 -1.11
CA GLU A 377 2.35 23.05 -1.04
C GLU A 377 1.75 23.98 0.03
N MET A 378 0.87 24.89 -0.40
CA MET A 378 0.21 25.86 0.48
C MET A 378 -1.30 25.59 0.63
N ASP A 379 -1.87 24.68 -0.15
CA ASP A 379 -3.30 24.35 -0.14
C ASP A 379 -3.52 22.87 0.21
N VAL A 380 -4.66 22.57 0.83
CA VAL A 380 -5.05 21.21 1.19
C VAL A 380 -5.58 20.52 -0.06
N GLN A 381 -4.71 19.79 -0.76
CA GLN A 381 -5.09 18.98 -1.92
C GLN A 381 -5.56 17.58 -1.51
N LEU A 382 -6.38 16.98 -2.38
CA LEU A 382 -6.74 15.57 -2.29
C LEU A 382 -5.50 14.69 -2.44
N ASP A 383 -5.54 13.52 -1.84
CA ASP A 383 -4.46 12.56 -1.94
C ASP A 383 -4.45 11.87 -3.33
N PRO A 384 -3.39 12.01 -4.15
CA PRO A 384 -3.36 11.45 -5.50
C PRO A 384 -3.40 9.92 -5.55
N ALA A 385 -2.84 9.24 -4.54
CA ALA A 385 -2.88 7.79 -4.44
C ALA A 385 -4.32 7.30 -4.18
N GLY A 386 -5.03 8.00 -3.30
CA GLY A 386 -6.45 7.86 -3.05
C GLY A 386 -7.33 8.06 -4.28
N VAL A 387 -7.09 9.16 -5.02
CA VAL A 387 -7.81 9.44 -6.27
C VAL A 387 -7.61 8.32 -7.30
N LEU A 388 -6.38 7.82 -7.47
CA LEU A 388 -6.11 6.69 -8.35
C LEU A 388 -6.83 5.41 -7.89
N ALA A 389 -6.85 5.14 -6.58
CA ALA A 389 -7.54 3.98 -6.00
C ALA A 389 -9.05 4.07 -6.22
N LEU A 390 -9.67 5.23 -5.98
CA LEU A 390 -11.10 5.46 -6.20
C LEU A 390 -11.48 5.38 -7.68
N ALA A 391 -10.69 5.99 -8.56
CA ALA A 391 -10.89 5.92 -10.01
C ALA A 391 -10.82 4.48 -10.54
N THR A 392 -9.95 3.67 -9.94
CA THR A 392 -9.84 2.24 -10.26
C THR A 392 -11.01 1.45 -9.67
N PHE A 393 -11.43 1.77 -8.43
CA PHE A 393 -12.56 1.12 -7.76
C PHE A 393 -13.89 1.36 -8.48
N TYR A 394 -14.02 2.46 -9.24
CA TYR A 394 -15.15 2.69 -10.14
C TYR A 394 -15.46 1.47 -11.04
N TYR A 395 -14.42 0.79 -11.55
CA TYR A 395 -14.61 -0.44 -12.33
C TYR A 395 -15.20 -1.57 -11.49
N SER A 396 -14.82 -1.72 -10.22
CA SER A 396 -15.40 -2.73 -9.33
C SER A 396 -16.90 -2.53 -9.15
N GLU A 397 -17.34 -1.27 -9.03
CA GLU A 397 -18.74 -0.87 -8.78
C GLU A 397 -19.61 -0.94 -10.04
N TYR A 398 -19.11 -0.42 -11.18
CA TYR A 398 -19.90 -0.26 -12.41
C TYR A 398 -19.54 -1.24 -13.53
N LYS A 399 -18.46 -2.02 -13.38
CA LYS A 399 -17.90 -2.92 -14.41
C LYS A 399 -17.55 -2.24 -15.74
N GLU A 400 -17.40 -0.92 -15.73
CA GLU A 400 -16.86 -0.13 -16.83
C GLU A 400 -15.72 0.76 -16.31
N PRO A 401 -14.61 0.93 -17.06
CA PRO A 401 -13.58 1.88 -16.69
C PRO A 401 -14.11 3.32 -16.70
N LEU A 402 -13.66 4.14 -15.73
CA LEU A 402 -14.07 5.53 -15.58
C LEU A 402 -13.78 6.37 -16.83
N ILE A 403 -12.55 6.30 -17.34
CA ILE A 403 -12.14 6.93 -18.59
C ILE A 403 -12.06 5.86 -19.68
N LYS A 404 -12.76 6.10 -20.79
CA LYS A 404 -12.71 5.25 -21.99
C LYS A 404 -11.59 5.72 -22.92
N GLU A 405 -10.88 4.77 -23.53
CA GLU A 405 -9.82 5.04 -24.52
C GLU A 405 -8.66 5.90 -23.99
N LEU A 406 -8.24 5.67 -22.73
CA LEU A 406 -7.07 6.34 -22.16
C LEU A 406 -5.82 6.07 -23.02
N PRO A 407 -5.07 7.10 -23.50
CA PRO A 407 -3.85 6.91 -24.26
C PRO A 407 -2.79 6.10 -23.51
N ILE A 408 -2.05 5.24 -24.22
CA ILE A 408 -1.04 4.39 -23.57
C ILE A 408 0.08 5.23 -22.93
N GLU A 409 0.49 6.33 -23.57
CA GLU A 409 1.48 7.27 -23.03
C GLU A 409 1.10 7.78 -21.64
N ASP A 410 -0.16 8.19 -21.47
CA ASP A 410 -0.67 8.74 -20.22
C ASP A 410 -0.68 7.66 -19.11
N SER A 411 -1.08 6.42 -19.44
CA SER A 411 -1.02 5.29 -18.50
C SER A 411 0.41 4.89 -18.10
N ILE A 412 1.39 5.04 -19.01
CA ILE A 412 2.81 4.80 -18.74
C ILE A 412 3.34 5.86 -17.77
N PHE A 413 3.06 7.14 -18.01
CA PHE A 413 3.46 8.22 -17.11
C PHE A 413 2.82 8.07 -15.73
N LEU A 414 1.55 7.69 -15.67
CA LEU A 414 0.84 7.41 -14.44
C LEU A 414 1.52 6.28 -13.65
N TYR A 415 1.83 5.15 -14.31
CA TYR A 415 2.52 4.03 -13.67
C TYR A 415 3.90 4.44 -13.13
N LEU A 416 4.70 5.12 -13.96
CA LEU A 416 6.03 5.56 -13.53
C LEU A 416 5.95 6.56 -12.37
N ARG A 417 4.98 7.49 -12.38
CA ARG A 417 4.75 8.47 -11.31
C ARG A 417 4.60 7.81 -9.94
N PHE A 418 3.74 6.81 -9.85
CA PHE A 418 3.39 6.22 -8.57
C PHE A 418 4.31 5.08 -8.13
N VAL A 419 4.94 4.36 -9.06
CA VAL A 419 5.73 3.17 -8.73
C VAL A 419 7.22 3.45 -8.59
N THR A 420 7.78 4.43 -9.31
CA THR A 420 9.22 4.71 -9.22
C THR A 420 9.69 5.30 -7.88
N PRO A 421 8.92 6.13 -7.14
CA PRO A 421 9.36 6.67 -5.85
C PRO A 421 9.67 5.60 -4.80
N TYR A 422 8.99 4.45 -4.86
CA TYR A 422 9.22 3.30 -3.99
C TYR A 422 10.69 2.86 -3.93
N PHE A 423 11.44 2.96 -5.05
CA PHE A 423 12.82 2.49 -5.07
C PHE A 423 13.78 3.34 -4.22
N PHE A 424 13.37 4.55 -3.82
CA PHE A 424 14.18 5.45 -2.99
C PHE A 424 13.77 5.39 -1.52
N VAL A 425 12.46 5.30 -1.23
CA VAL A 425 11.94 5.24 0.15
C VAL A 425 10.94 4.08 0.29
N PRO A 426 11.43 2.82 0.38
CA PRO A 426 10.55 1.64 0.38
C PRO A 426 9.60 1.57 1.57
N LYS A 427 10.01 1.98 2.79
CA LYS A 427 9.20 1.84 4.01
C LYS A 427 7.89 2.64 3.92
N ASN A 428 7.92 3.83 3.32
CA ASN A 428 6.79 4.77 3.33
C ASN A 428 6.06 4.85 1.99
N LEU A 429 6.73 4.61 0.86
CA LEU A 429 6.14 4.80 -0.47
C LEU A 429 5.75 3.49 -1.17
N LYS A 430 5.91 2.34 -0.50
CA LYS A 430 5.40 1.06 -1.02
C LYS A 430 3.89 1.02 -0.87
N ASN A 431 3.19 1.06 -1.99
CA ASN A 431 1.74 0.92 -2.00
C ASN A 431 1.31 -0.04 -3.13
N LYS A 432 0.98 -1.28 -2.77
CA LYS A 432 0.51 -2.34 -3.68
C LYS A 432 -0.86 -2.02 -4.26
N THR A 433 -1.74 -1.35 -3.50
CA THR A 433 -3.05 -0.89 -4.01
C THR A 433 -2.86 0.05 -5.18
N VAL A 434 -2.03 1.06 -5.01
CA VAL A 434 -1.70 2.07 -6.04
C VAL A 434 -0.97 1.44 -7.21
N GLU A 435 -0.01 0.54 -6.97
CA GLU A 435 0.71 -0.18 -8.03
C GLU A 435 -0.23 -1.04 -8.89
N SER A 436 -1.12 -1.81 -8.26
CA SER A 436 -2.13 -2.62 -8.94
C SER A 436 -3.13 -1.74 -9.70
N SER A 437 -3.52 -0.60 -9.12
CA SER A 437 -4.39 0.39 -9.76
C SER A 437 -3.73 0.99 -11.02
N ALA A 438 -2.44 1.33 -10.94
CA ALA A 438 -1.71 1.81 -12.10
C ALA A 438 -1.57 0.74 -13.21
N ARG A 439 -1.34 -0.53 -12.85
CA ARG A 439 -1.34 -1.64 -13.82
C ARG A 439 -2.71 -1.90 -14.43
N PHE A 440 -3.80 -1.73 -13.67
CA PHE A 440 -5.15 -1.77 -14.20
C PHE A 440 -5.33 -0.75 -15.33
N TRP A 441 -4.87 0.50 -15.15
CA TRP A 441 -4.97 1.50 -16.21
C TRP A 441 -4.09 1.22 -17.43
N LEU A 442 -2.92 0.57 -17.25
CA LEU A 442 -2.15 0.03 -18.38
C LEU A 442 -2.95 -1.02 -19.16
N TRP A 443 -3.64 -1.93 -18.46
CA TRP A 443 -4.51 -2.93 -19.10
C TRP A 443 -5.69 -2.31 -19.85
N VAL A 444 -6.35 -1.32 -19.25
CA VAL A 444 -7.45 -0.58 -19.88
C VAL A 444 -6.95 0.08 -21.18
N SER A 445 -5.84 0.81 -21.11
CA SER A 445 -5.24 1.45 -22.30
C SER A 445 -4.89 0.45 -23.39
N LEU A 446 -4.32 -0.71 -23.06
CA LEU A 446 -3.93 -1.73 -24.04
C LEU A 446 -5.08 -2.48 -24.69
N THR A 447 -6.27 -2.49 -24.07
CA THR A 447 -7.40 -3.32 -24.53
C THR A 447 -8.53 -2.49 -25.13
N GLN A 448 -8.67 -1.22 -24.76
CA GLN A 448 -9.66 -0.31 -25.34
C GLN A 448 -9.18 0.40 -26.60
N ASN A 449 -7.86 0.59 -26.77
CA ASN A 449 -7.31 1.23 -27.96
C ASN A 449 -7.04 0.21 -29.08
N SER A 450 -7.13 0.65 -30.34
CA SER A 450 -6.74 -0.17 -31.49
C SER A 450 -5.23 -0.44 -31.51
N ILE A 451 -4.82 -1.59 -32.04
CA ILE A 451 -3.40 -1.98 -32.14
C ILE A 451 -2.60 -0.95 -32.94
N ASP A 452 -3.17 -0.40 -34.01
CA ASP A 452 -2.49 0.60 -34.86
C ASP A 452 -2.28 1.91 -34.10
N THR A 453 -3.27 2.35 -33.31
CA THR A 453 -3.15 3.50 -32.41
C THR A 453 -2.05 3.27 -31.39
N LEU A 454 -2.04 2.10 -30.74
CA LEU A 454 -1.05 1.74 -29.73
C LEU A 454 0.37 1.71 -30.28
N ARG A 455 0.58 1.07 -31.44
CA ARG A 455 1.88 1.05 -32.13
C ARG A 455 2.37 2.46 -32.44
N LYS A 456 1.48 3.31 -32.97
CA LYS A 456 1.80 4.70 -33.28
C LYS A 456 2.20 5.47 -32.01
N GLN A 457 1.41 5.40 -30.94
CA GLN A 457 1.71 6.09 -29.68
C GLN A 457 3.03 5.62 -29.06
N LEU A 458 3.27 4.30 -29.00
CA LEU A 458 4.51 3.76 -28.46
C LEU A 458 5.73 4.10 -29.31
N SER A 459 5.60 4.15 -30.64
CA SER A 459 6.69 4.55 -31.54
C SER A 459 7.07 6.03 -31.41
N GLN A 460 6.14 6.87 -30.94
CA GLN A 460 6.36 8.30 -30.71
C GLN A 460 6.97 8.59 -29.34
N LEU A 461 6.85 7.63 -28.40
CA LEU A 461 7.37 7.77 -27.05
C LEU A 461 8.88 7.58 -27.03
N GLN A 462 9.57 8.37 -26.20
CA GLN A 462 11.02 8.29 -26.05
C GLN A 462 11.43 6.91 -25.53
N SER A 463 12.43 6.29 -26.16
CA SER A 463 12.75 4.87 -25.89
C SER A 463 13.18 4.63 -24.44
N PHE A 464 13.85 5.59 -23.81
CA PHE A 464 14.27 5.50 -22.41
C PHE A 464 13.09 5.48 -21.42
N ILE A 465 11.94 6.06 -21.75
CA ILE A 465 10.73 6.00 -20.92
C ILE A 465 10.13 4.59 -20.97
N VAL A 466 9.99 4.05 -22.19
CA VAL A 466 9.50 2.67 -22.40
C VAL A 466 10.41 1.66 -21.72
N HIS A 467 11.74 1.80 -21.88
CA HIS A 467 12.70 0.90 -21.24
C HIS A 467 12.60 1.00 -19.71
N THR A 468 12.44 2.21 -19.16
CA THR A 468 12.28 2.41 -17.71
C THR A 468 11.00 1.78 -17.18
N LEU A 469 9.88 1.90 -17.92
CA LEU A 469 8.63 1.21 -17.61
C LEU A 469 8.83 -0.31 -17.55
N LEU A 470 9.38 -0.91 -18.60
CA LEU A 470 9.56 -2.35 -18.70
C LEU A 470 10.55 -2.87 -17.63
N LYS A 471 11.65 -2.15 -17.36
CA LYS A 471 12.57 -2.47 -16.26
C LYS A 471 11.87 -2.40 -14.91
N THR A 472 11.04 -1.38 -14.69
CA THR A 472 10.28 -1.20 -13.44
C THR A 472 9.29 -2.34 -13.24
N LEU A 473 8.49 -2.67 -14.27
CA LEU A 473 7.57 -3.81 -14.24
C LEU A 473 8.30 -5.11 -13.93
N LEU A 474 9.41 -5.39 -14.62
CA LEU A 474 10.20 -6.61 -14.41
C LEU A 474 10.76 -6.68 -12.98
N LEU A 475 11.32 -5.58 -12.48
CA LEU A 475 11.90 -5.49 -11.14
C LEU A 475 10.87 -5.69 -10.04
N ARG A 476 9.67 -5.10 -10.19
CA ARG A 476 8.55 -5.34 -9.27
C ARG A 476 8.09 -6.79 -9.33
N ASN A 477 7.94 -7.33 -10.54
CA ASN A 477 7.46 -8.68 -10.74
C ASN A 477 8.40 -9.77 -10.15
N CYS A 478 9.70 -9.50 -10.16
CA CYS A 478 10.71 -10.36 -9.53
C CYS A 478 10.51 -10.50 -8.01
N ASN A 479 9.91 -9.50 -7.36
CA ASN A 479 9.62 -9.48 -5.94
C ASN A 479 8.15 -9.81 -5.61
N GLU A 480 7.33 -10.13 -6.62
CA GLU A 480 5.91 -10.47 -6.42
C GLU A 480 5.78 -11.91 -5.95
N GLY A 481 5.19 -12.12 -4.77
CA GLY A 481 4.97 -13.44 -4.18
C GLY A 481 3.77 -14.17 -4.77
N ASN A 482 2.78 -13.43 -5.30
CA ASN A 482 1.57 -14.00 -5.88
C ASN A 482 1.79 -14.44 -7.33
N ASP A 483 1.79 -15.76 -7.57
CA ASP A 483 2.04 -16.32 -8.91
C ASP A 483 1.07 -15.84 -9.98
N ARG A 484 -0.21 -15.57 -9.64
CA ARG A 484 -1.20 -15.07 -10.58
C ARG A 484 -0.90 -13.63 -11.00
N LEU A 485 -0.59 -12.75 -10.04
CA LEU A 485 -0.16 -11.38 -10.35
C LEU A 485 1.16 -11.39 -11.13
N ARG A 486 2.04 -12.35 -10.81
CA ARG A 486 3.29 -12.54 -11.52
C ARG A 486 3.08 -12.86 -12.99
N MET A 487 2.17 -13.80 -13.28
CA MET A 487 1.75 -14.17 -14.62
C MET A 487 1.09 -13.00 -15.36
N MET A 488 0.20 -12.26 -14.72
CA MET A 488 -0.46 -11.09 -15.30
C MET A 488 0.56 -10.04 -15.72
N THR A 489 1.49 -9.69 -14.83
CA THR A 489 2.54 -8.69 -15.12
C THR A 489 3.48 -9.16 -16.23
N PHE A 490 3.85 -10.44 -16.29
CA PHE A 490 4.61 -10.96 -17.44
C PHE A 490 3.82 -10.87 -18.74
N THR A 491 2.53 -11.19 -18.72
CA THR A 491 1.66 -11.04 -19.90
C THR A 491 1.60 -9.59 -20.35
N LEU A 492 1.54 -8.64 -19.41
CA LEU A 492 1.57 -7.21 -19.69
C LEU A 492 2.88 -6.80 -20.37
N ILE A 493 4.03 -7.22 -19.83
CA ILE A 493 5.37 -6.96 -20.40
C ILE A 493 5.44 -7.51 -21.84
N THR A 494 5.05 -8.77 -22.05
CA THR A 494 5.08 -9.41 -23.37
C THR A 494 4.18 -8.66 -24.36
N ARG A 495 2.97 -8.25 -23.95
CA ARG A 495 2.06 -7.49 -24.82
C ARG A 495 2.64 -6.14 -25.22
N ILE A 496 3.25 -5.41 -24.29
CA ILE A 496 3.90 -4.13 -24.60
C ILE A 496 5.06 -4.36 -25.58
N LEU A 497 5.91 -5.38 -25.36
CA LEU A 497 7.00 -5.71 -26.28
C LEU A 497 6.53 -6.04 -27.69
N CYS A 498 5.42 -6.78 -27.84
CA CYS A 498 4.79 -7.08 -29.14
C CYS A 498 4.26 -5.85 -29.89
N LEU A 499 4.05 -4.72 -29.20
CA LEU A 499 3.59 -3.47 -29.80
C LEU A 499 4.73 -2.52 -30.16
N LEU A 500 5.95 -2.78 -29.69
CA LEU A 500 7.13 -2.00 -30.04
C LEU A 500 7.68 -2.40 -31.41
N PRO A 501 8.45 -1.52 -32.08
CA PRO A 501 9.29 -1.91 -33.19
C PRO A 501 10.24 -3.05 -32.79
N GLU A 502 10.48 -3.99 -33.72
CA GLU A 502 11.31 -5.18 -33.48
C GLU A 502 12.69 -4.81 -32.91
N GLU A 503 13.33 -3.79 -33.48
CA GLU A 503 14.65 -3.32 -33.06
C GLU A 503 14.66 -2.83 -31.61
N SER A 504 13.66 -2.05 -31.20
CA SER A 504 13.53 -1.53 -29.83
C SER A 504 13.23 -2.65 -28.82
N ALA A 505 12.36 -3.60 -29.19
CA ALA A 505 12.07 -4.76 -28.35
C ALA A 505 13.33 -5.63 -28.15
N PHE A 506 14.10 -5.86 -29.23
CA PHE A 506 15.34 -6.63 -29.17
C PHE A 506 16.43 -5.89 -28.35
N GLU A 507 16.60 -4.59 -28.55
CA GLU A 507 17.55 -3.76 -27.78
C GLU A 507 17.25 -3.86 -26.28
N PHE A 508 15.98 -3.72 -25.88
CA PHE A 508 15.57 -3.86 -24.49
C PHE A 508 15.86 -5.25 -23.90
N ILE A 509 15.60 -6.32 -24.66
CA ILE A 509 15.86 -7.70 -24.22
C ILE A 509 17.36 -7.90 -23.98
N VAL A 510 18.20 -7.49 -24.93
CA VAL A 510 19.66 -7.60 -24.82
C VAL A 510 20.18 -6.80 -23.64
N ASP A 511 19.77 -5.53 -23.50
CA ASP A 511 20.15 -4.66 -22.38
C ASP A 511 19.74 -5.25 -21.03
N THR A 512 18.56 -5.90 -20.95
CA THR A 512 18.11 -6.59 -19.74
C THR A 512 18.96 -7.83 -19.44
N LEU A 513 19.25 -8.66 -20.45
CA LEU A 513 20.08 -9.85 -20.28
C LEU A 513 21.53 -9.50 -19.90
N GLU A 514 22.04 -8.36 -20.36
CA GLU A 514 23.35 -7.84 -20.02
C GLU A 514 23.38 -7.24 -18.60
N SER A 515 22.55 -6.21 -18.36
CA SER A 515 22.70 -5.30 -17.21
C SER A 515 21.81 -5.59 -16.01
N PHE A 516 20.77 -6.44 -16.13
CA PHE A 516 19.82 -6.63 -15.04
C PHE A 516 20.46 -7.35 -13.84
N PRO A 517 20.28 -6.87 -12.59
CA PRO A 517 21.04 -7.36 -11.44
C PRO A 517 20.63 -8.77 -10.99
N PHE A 518 19.44 -9.24 -11.34
CA PHE A 518 18.88 -10.49 -10.83
C PHE A 518 18.87 -11.62 -11.88
N PRO A 519 19.53 -12.77 -11.64
CA PRO A 519 19.58 -13.89 -12.58
C PRO A 519 18.19 -14.49 -12.93
N HIS A 520 17.25 -14.47 -11.99
CA HIS A 520 15.88 -14.92 -12.25
C HIS A 520 15.14 -13.95 -13.20
N GLY A 521 15.36 -12.63 -13.09
CA GLY A 521 14.83 -11.65 -14.03
C GLY A 521 15.35 -11.87 -15.45
N LYS A 522 16.66 -12.16 -15.59
CA LYS A 522 17.26 -12.56 -16.87
C LYS A 522 16.62 -13.84 -17.42
N SER A 523 16.39 -14.83 -16.56
CA SER A 523 15.73 -16.08 -16.95
C SER A 523 14.31 -15.85 -17.47
N TYR A 524 13.52 -15.00 -16.81
CA TYR A 524 12.18 -14.64 -17.30
C TYR A 524 12.25 -13.91 -18.64
N MET A 525 13.21 -13.00 -18.81
CA MET A 525 13.40 -12.32 -20.09
C MET A 525 13.76 -13.31 -21.21
N LEU A 526 14.52 -14.37 -20.94
CA LEU A 526 14.78 -15.45 -21.91
C LEU A 526 13.50 -16.20 -22.28
N VAL A 527 12.60 -16.43 -21.34
CA VAL A 527 11.31 -17.09 -21.63
C VAL A 527 10.44 -16.20 -22.52
N ILE A 528 10.34 -14.91 -22.21
CA ILE A 528 9.63 -13.94 -23.07
C ILE A 528 10.30 -13.87 -24.44
N PHE A 529 11.63 -13.81 -24.50
CA PHE A 529 12.36 -13.73 -25.75
C PHE A 529 12.14 -14.98 -26.61
N LYS A 530 12.17 -16.17 -26.00
CA LYS A 530 11.82 -17.43 -26.65
C LYS A 530 10.41 -17.36 -27.25
N ASP A 531 9.44 -16.87 -26.49
CA ASP A 531 8.06 -16.71 -26.94
C ASP A 531 7.95 -15.79 -28.17
N LEU A 532 8.64 -14.64 -28.14
CA LEU A 532 8.65 -13.67 -29.25
C LEU A 532 9.34 -14.19 -30.54
N ILE A 533 10.24 -15.17 -30.43
CA ILE A 533 10.88 -15.81 -31.58
C ILE A 533 10.05 -16.97 -32.12
N LEU A 534 9.47 -17.79 -31.23
CA LEU A 534 8.81 -19.05 -31.62
C LEU A 534 7.34 -18.84 -31.98
N ASN A 535 6.64 -17.99 -31.24
CA ASN A 535 5.20 -17.80 -31.38
C ASN A 535 4.88 -16.62 -32.29
N LYS A 536 3.74 -16.72 -32.98
CA LYS A 536 3.19 -15.62 -33.77
C LYS A 536 2.82 -14.47 -32.83
N CYS A 537 2.96 -13.24 -33.32
CA CYS A 537 2.34 -12.10 -32.63
C CYS A 537 0.82 -12.36 -32.56
N PRO A 538 0.20 -12.47 -31.36
CA PRO A 538 -1.20 -12.90 -31.23
C PRO A 538 -2.21 -11.93 -31.88
N PHE A 539 -1.75 -10.73 -32.24
CA PHE A 539 -2.57 -9.64 -32.75
C PHE A 539 -2.85 -9.68 -34.26
N ASP A 540 -2.13 -10.53 -35.02
CA ASP A 540 -2.37 -10.68 -36.48
C ASP A 540 -3.71 -11.39 -36.80
N HIS A 541 -4.31 -12.09 -35.83
CA HIS A 541 -5.55 -12.84 -36.04
C HIS A 541 -6.83 -12.07 -35.71
N ALA A 542 -6.80 -11.07 -34.81
CA ALA A 542 -8.02 -10.37 -34.39
C ALA A 542 -8.57 -9.38 -35.43
N VAL A 543 -7.71 -8.75 -36.25
CA VAL A 543 -8.14 -7.86 -37.35
C VAL A 543 -8.53 -8.66 -38.60
N ASN A 544 -8.00 -9.87 -38.74
CA ASN A 544 -8.27 -10.70 -39.92
C ASN A 544 -9.55 -11.53 -39.81
N GLU A 545 -10.18 -11.72 -38.66
CA GLU A 545 -11.39 -12.56 -38.60
C GLU A 545 -12.65 -11.89 -39.20
N LEU A 546 -12.72 -10.55 -39.18
CA LEU A 546 -13.75 -9.77 -39.89
C LEU A 546 -13.36 -9.52 -41.36
N THR A 547 -12.07 -9.32 -41.64
CA THR A 547 -11.58 -8.99 -42.99
C THR A 547 -11.41 -10.23 -43.89
N SER A 548 -11.11 -11.41 -43.31
CA SER A 548 -10.97 -12.69 -44.04
C SER A 548 -12.31 -13.29 -44.46
N LYS A 549 -13.42 -12.91 -43.83
CA LYS A 549 -14.76 -13.25 -44.33
C LYS A 549 -15.13 -12.46 -45.60
N LEU A 550 -14.44 -11.35 -45.89
CA LEU A 550 -14.64 -10.53 -47.09
C LEU A 550 -13.67 -10.87 -48.24
N SER A 551 -12.50 -11.44 -47.95
CA SER A 551 -11.44 -11.67 -48.95
C SER A 551 -11.30 -13.12 -49.44
N ASN A 552 -12.25 -14.01 -49.12
CA ASN A 552 -12.34 -15.37 -49.65
C ASN A 552 -12.73 -15.46 -51.13
N LEU A 553 -12.17 -14.59 -51.97
CA LEU A 553 -12.18 -14.69 -53.43
C LEU A 553 -10.81 -14.28 -53.98
N THR A 554 -9.76 -15.07 -53.70
CA THR A 554 -8.80 -15.58 -54.70
C THR A 554 -7.65 -16.32 -54.01
N ILE A 555 -7.40 -17.54 -54.51
CA ILE A 555 -6.31 -18.42 -54.07
C ILE A 555 -4.99 -17.93 -54.67
N SER A 556 -3.97 -17.72 -53.83
CA SER A 556 -2.58 -17.99 -54.21
C SER A 556 -1.76 -18.42 -52.99
N ASN A 557 -1.01 -19.49 -53.20
CA ASN A 557 -0.11 -20.15 -52.26
C ASN A 557 1.06 -19.23 -51.84
N SER A 558 1.61 -19.55 -50.65
CA SER A 558 2.80 -18.99 -49.98
C SER A 558 2.59 -17.73 -49.10
N LYS A 559 2.30 -17.97 -47.82
CA LYS A 559 2.75 -17.08 -46.73
C LYS A 559 3.39 -17.91 -45.65
N GLU A 560 4.71 -18.05 -45.74
CA GLU A 560 5.54 -18.54 -44.64
C GLU A 560 5.29 -17.67 -43.39
N SER A 561 5.03 -18.35 -42.28
CA SER A 561 4.70 -17.78 -40.98
C SER A 561 5.88 -16.97 -40.42
N ARG A 562 5.77 -15.64 -40.33
CA ARG A 562 6.83 -14.76 -39.81
C ARG A 562 6.76 -14.68 -38.28
N SER A 563 7.89 -14.95 -37.60
CA SER A 563 8.09 -14.72 -36.16
C SER A 563 8.13 -13.22 -35.88
N PHE A 564 7.81 -12.78 -34.65
CA PHE A 564 7.83 -11.35 -34.30
C PHE A 564 9.26 -10.79 -34.29
N ILE A 565 10.20 -11.50 -33.65
CA ILE A 565 11.63 -11.20 -33.79
C ILE A 565 12.25 -12.16 -34.82
N ASN A 566 12.98 -11.60 -35.77
CA ASN A 566 13.77 -12.36 -36.73
C ASN A 566 15.24 -12.37 -36.31
N LEU A 567 15.77 -13.56 -36.05
CA LEU A 567 17.15 -13.76 -35.64
C LEU A 567 18.08 -13.74 -36.86
N ASP A 568 18.69 -12.60 -37.12
CA ASP A 568 19.85 -12.53 -38.02
C ASP A 568 21.13 -13.04 -37.32
N ASN A 569 22.20 -13.20 -38.09
CA ASN A 569 23.47 -13.72 -37.56
C ASN A 569 24.09 -12.79 -36.50
N GLU A 570 23.79 -11.49 -36.52
CA GLU A 570 24.35 -10.51 -35.58
C GLU A 570 23.64 -10.61 -34.22
N LYS A 571 22.30 -10.65 -34.22
CA LYS A 571 21.46 -10.87 -33.03
C LYS A 571 21.80 -12.19 -32.35
N VAL A 572 22.03 -13.27 -33.12
CA VAL A 572 22.48 -14.56 -32.58
C VAL A 572 23.82 -14.43 -31.88
N LEU A 573 24.79 -13.75 -32.48
CA LEU A 573 26.12 -13.57 -31.89
C LEU A 573 26.05 -12.77 -30.58
N GLN A 574 25.21 -11.73 -30.50
CA GLN A 574 25.02 -10.95 -29.28
C GLN A 574 24.48 -11.82 -28.14
N VAL A 575 23.44 -12.62 -28.39
CA VAL A 575 22.84 -13.51 -27.38
C VAL A 575 23.83 -14.61 -26.94
N GLN A 576 24.66 -15.11 -27.86
CA GLN A 576 25.71 -16.08 -27.54
C GLN A 576 26.79 -15.50 -26.63
N LYS A 577 27.23 -14.26 -26.87
CA LYS A 577 28.17 -13.58 -25.98
C LYS A 577 27.62 -13.48 -24.56
N LEU A 578 26.34 -13.09 -24.41
CA LEU A 578 25.66 -13.01 -23.12
C LEU A 578 25.58 -14.37 -22.41
N ALA A 579 25.30 -15.44 -23.15
CA ALA A 579 25.26 -16.79 -22.61
C ALA A 579 26.65 -17.26 -22.14
N ILE A 580 27.72 -16.91 -22.86
CA ILE A 580 29.10 -17.17 -22.45
C ILE A 580 29.44 -16.41 -21.16
N THR A 581 29.09 -15.12 -21.06
CA THR A 581 29.29 -14.33 -19.84
C THR A 581 28.52 -14.93 -18.65
N ALA A 582 27.31 -15.43 -18.86
CA ALA A 582 26.55 -16.12 -17.81
C ALA A 582 27.25 -17.41 -17.33
N ILE A 583 27.86 -18.17 -18.24
CA ILE A 583 28.68 -19.35 -17.91
C ILE A 583 29.92 -18.96 -17.11
N GLU A 584 30.63 -17.92 -17.53
CA GLU A 584 31.82 -17.43 -16.82
C GLU A 584 31.48 -17.00 -15.39
N ASN A 585 30.35 -16.31 -15.20
CA ASN A 585 29.86 -15.92 -13.87
C ASN A 585 29.46 -17.13 -13.01
N ALA A 586 28.83 -18.15 -13.59
CA ALA A 586 28.47 -19.38 -12.88
C ALA A 586 29.69 -20.26 -12.51
N ASN A 587 30.85 -20.00 -13.13
CA ASN A 587 32.12 -20.69 -12.82
C ASN A 587 32.97 -19.96 -11.78
N ALA A 588 32.56 -18.76 -11.33
CA ALA A 588 33.24 -18.04 -10.27
C ALA A 588 33.14 -18.83 -8.95
N THR A 589 34.17 -18.73 -8.10
CA THR A 589 34.23 -19.38 -6.77
C THR A 589 33.10 -18.96 -5.82
N THR A 590 32.29 -17.96 -6.18
CA THR A 590 31.16 -17.41 -5.45
C THR A 590 29.79 -17.69 -6.10
N ALA A 591 29.72 -18.59 -7.09
CA ALA A 591 28.52 -18.86 -7.86
C ALA A 591 27.34 -19.34 -7.00
N LYS A 592 26.15 -18.78 -7.23
CA LYS A 592 24.91 -19.15 -6.54
C LYS A 592 24.09 -20.11 -7.40
N GLN A 593 23.18 -20.87 -6.77
CA GLN A 593 22.24 -21.75 -7.50
C GLN A 593 21.44 -21.01 -8.59
N THR A 594 21.16 -19.72 -8.38
CA THR A 594 20.47 -18.86 -9.35
C THR A 594 21.25 -18.65 -10.64
N ASP A 595 22.59 -18.67 -10.57
CA ASP A 595 23.46 -18.51 -11.74
C ASP A 595 23.49 -19.80 -12.58
N ILE A 596 23.51 -20.96 -11.91
CA ILE A 596 23.37 -22.27 -12.54
C ILE A 596 22.01 -22.42 -13.24
N ASN A 597 20.94 -21.94 -12.60
CA ASN A 597 19.60 -21.93 -13.19
C ASN A 597 19.54 -21.05 -14.44
N LEU A 598 20.22 -19.88 -14.44
CA LEU A 598 20.30 -19.01 -15.61
C LEU A 598 21.02 -19.70 -16.78
N VAL A 599 22.13 -20.40 -16.52
CA VAL A 599 22.84 -21.19 -17.56
C VAL A 599 21.94 -22.30 -18.11
N SER A 600 21.19 -23.00 -17.26
CA SER A 600 20.20 -23.99 -17.70
C SER A 600 19.10 -23.38 -18.58
N ASN A 601 18.64 -22.17 -18.26
CA ASN A 601 17.63 -21.49 -19.07
C ASN A 601 18.17 -21.03 -20.42
N TYR A 602 19.44 -20.60 -20.50
CA TYR A 602 20.10 -20.35 -21.79
C TYR A 602 20.22 -21.62 -22.63
N LEU A 603 20.56 -22.76 -22.03
CA LEU A 603 20.57 -24.05 -22.71
C LEU A 603 19.20 -24.42 -23.25
N GLY A 604 18.15 -24.33 -22.42
CA GLY A 604 16.78 -24.58 -22.83
C GLY A 604 16.32 -23.64 -23.96
N PHE A 605 16.75 -22.37 -23.92
CA PHE A 605 16.49 -21.39 -24.98
C PHE A 605 17.10 -21.83 -26.31
N PHE A 606 18.40 -22.16 -26.35
CA PHE A 606 19.07 -22.57 -27.59
C PHE A 606 18.55 -23.92 -28.12
N SER A 607 18.27 -24.88 -27.24
CA SER A 607 17.70 -26.18 -27.64
C SER A 607 16.35 -26.01 -28.34
N SER A 608 15.44 -25.19 -27.79
CA SER A 608 14.15 -24.96 -28.44
C SER A 608 14.26 -24.24 -29.79
N LEU A 609 15.25 -23.36 -29.97
CA LEU A 609 15.45 -22.70 -31.26
C LEU A 609 16.04 -23.64 -32.33
N LEU A 610 16.83 -24.63 -31.92
CA LEU A 610 17.29 -25.72 -32.79
C LEU A 610 16.12 -26.61 -33.23
N GLU A 611 15.28 -27.04 -32.29
CA GLU A 611 14.11 -27.89 -32.56
C GLU A 611 13.17 -27.26 -33.61
N HIS A 612 13.05 -25.93 -33.59
CA HIS A 612 12.20 -25.18 -34.51
C HIS A 612 12.91 -24.65 -35.77
N ASN A 613 14.14 -25.12 -36.08
CA ASN A 613 14.95 -24.71 -37.24
C ASN A 613 15.18 -23.18 -37.34
N LYS A 614 15.17 -22.47 -36.22
CA LYS A 614 15.42 -21.02 -36.16
C LYS A 614 16.90 -20.66 -35.96
N LEU A 615 17.75 -21.66 -35.76
CA LEU A 615 19.20 -21.51 -35.58
C LEU A 615 19.98 -22.55 -36.40
N LYS A 616 21.15 -22.16 -36.92
CA LYS A 616 22.07 -23.07 -37.62
C LYS A 616 22.95 -23.83 -36.62
N VAL A 617 23.09 -25.14 -36.82
CA VAL A 617 23.80 -26.08 -35.92
C VAL A 617 25.24 -25.63 -35.58
N LYS A 618 25.99 -25.09 -36.56
CA LYS A 618 27.38 -24.61 -36.36
C LYS A 618 27.51 -23.56 -35.26
N SER A 619 26.49 -22.74 -35.05
CA SER A 619 26.52 -21.66 -34.06
C SER A 619 26.50 -22.20 -32.62
N ILE A 620 26.05 -23.44 -32.39
CA ILE A 620 25.90 -24.02 -31.04
C ILE A 620 27.09 -24.91 -30.63
N GLU A 621 27.91 -25.36 -31.59
CA GLU A 621 29.12 -26.15 -31.29
C GLU A 621 30.14 -25.36 -30.47
N ASP A 622 30.29 -24.05 -30.71
CA ASP A 622 31.14 -23.15 -29.92
C ASP A 622 30.63 -22.95 -28.49
N PHE A 623 29.31 -22.97 -28.31
CA PHE A 623 28.68 -22.89 -26.99
C PHE A 623 28.83 -24.21 -26.22
N LYS A 624 28.58 -25.35 -26.87
CA LYS A 624 28.75 -26.68 -26.29
C LYS A 624 30.21 -27.01 -25.96
N SER A 625 31.18 -26.51 -26.73
CA SER A 625 32.60 -26.73 -26.47
C SER A 625 33.08 -26.01 -25.20
N LYS A 626 32.68 -24.74 -25.01
CA LYS A 626 32.94 -23.98 -23.77
C LYS A 626 32.20 -24.55 -22.55
N LEU A 627 31.03 -25.16 -22.75
CA LEU A 627 30.29 -25.83 -21.67
C LEU A 627 31.00 -27.10 -21.15
N LYS A 628 31.72 -27.80 -22.02
CA LYS A 628 32.51 -29.00 -21.68
C LYS A 628 33.81 -28.69 -20.92
N SER A 629 34.33 -27.46 -20.99
CA SER A 629 35.52 -27.04 -20.26
C SER A 629 35.26 -26.67 -18.78
N ILE A 630 34.05 -26.88 -18.28
CA ILE A 630 33.59 -26.43 -16.97
C ILE A 630 33.78 -27.50 -15.89
N LYS A 631 34.27 -27.09 -14.71
CA LYS A 631 34.30 -27.88 -13.46
C LYS A 631 33.15 -27.45 -12.54
N LEU A 632 31.96 -28.00 -12.71
CA LEU A 632 30.86 -27.88 -11.73
C LEU A 632 30.82 -29.12 -10.83
N SER A 633 30.05 -29.07 -9.74
CA SER A 633 29.78 -30.24 -8.88
C SER A 633 29.18 -31.40 -9.70
N ASP A 634 29.50 -32.66 -9.35
CA ASP A 634 29.12 -33.83 -10.16
C ASP A 634 27.61 -33.93 -10.42
N GLY A 635 26.76 -33.47 -9.48
CA GLY A 635 25.30 -33.48 -9.61
C GLY A 635 24.74 -32.42 -10.57
N ASP A 636 25.33 -31.22 -10.60
CA ASP A 636 24.91 -30.13 -11.49
C ASP A 636 25.41 -30.35 -12.92
N MET A 637 26.61 -30.95 -13.07
CA MET A 637 27.14 -31.40 -14.36
C MET A 637 26.26 -32.46 -15.01
N GLU A 638 25.75 -33.44 -14.26
CA GLU A 638 24.91 -34.49 -14.82
C GLU A 638 23.57 -33.95 -15.36
N LYS A 639 22.99 -32.95 -14.68
CA LYS A 639 21.74 -32.27 -15.08
C LYS A 639 21.93 -31.41 -16.33
N LEU A 640 23.04 -30.67 -16.42
CA LEU A 640 23.41 -29.86 -17.58
C LEU A 640 23.82 -30.72 -18.79
N GLN A 641 24.50 -31.85 -18.57
CA GLN A 641 24.86 -32.80 -19.62
C GLN A 641 23.64 -33.54 -20.20
N LYS A 642 22.59 -33.80 -19.39
CA LYS A 642 21.30 -34.34 -19.88
C LYS A 642 20.52 -33.35 -20.74
N LEU A 643 20.59 -32.05 -20.45
CA LEU A 643 19.93 -30.98 -21.25
C LEU A 643 20.74 -30.58 -22.51
N SER A 644 22.03 -30.92 -22.54
CA SER A 644 22.97 -30.64 -23.64
C SER A 644 22.99 -31.73 -24.73
N LYS A 645 22.65 -32.97 -24.36
CA LYS A 645 22.39 -34.08 -25.29
C LYS A 645 21.06 -33.85 -25.99
#